data_AF-A0A9D6WF83-F1
#
_entry.id   AF-A0A9D6WF83-F1
#
_cell.length_a   1.000
_cell.length_b   1.000
_cell.length_c   1.000
_cell.angle_alpha   90.00
_cell.angle_beta   90.00
_cell.angle_gamma   90.00
#
_symmetry.space_group_name_H-M   'P 1'
#
loop_
_entity.id
_entity.type
_entity.pdbx_description
1 polymer ?
#
loop_
_entity_poly.entity_id
_entity_poly.type
_entity_poly.pdbx_seq_one_letter_code
_entity_poly.pdbx_strand_id
1 'polypeptide(L)'
;MNNRLLTSFAGLLLVASAASPVVAAVTRTQPSFEQSRGHQTPRAVTHLRVLKLRDHELIHAYRNAALEVRMMEDFARSEGFVIDWVDVVQPEELHDKLVAGQGDLAIGSLPPELVGEAELLRTEPLDTERHLLVGRTDSKFASPLDLTDAKVAVPLSSPLWSYFQKLRKTVPGLQVEALPNELSRDDLLRQVAEGVYDATVVPGTAIDEGLADHPQLRRLFDMTGEETVSCFLPAGHAALTERLNKYIQSFHTAYLEPVHAPRDSRAIKATKILRVITRLDPQNYFLTKDGKPAGFDFELARQFAAEHGLRLEVLVGRTEEEILGWLKRGAGDVLLSRIDEDRVRSDPTLNTSVSYHYTAYVTLTAAKAPVLQPAARAGALVAAFEGSAEERALRSAALAQPGLHVLPVAPAVPLPKLLSRVAHGEVAATIVDADAAPTLLRNRSDLVIGAAIPHRLTYRWTVRSDDPAFLEMVNGFLHDSYRGGLLATLESRYFGRRQSAVPADEPRELSPFDQIVQNYAQRYGFDWRLISAQIYQESQFDPRAVSPSGARGLMQMLPSTAKALGFQSLATPDAAIHAGVKYLWSLRNEFAEDLPASERTWFALAAYNTGVNRVEEARRLARKLELDPNRWFGNVEVAMQRMARARGGDGRCGQAIIYMQNVRSLYSTYRYLQVSSAGGVVPPRG
;
A
#
# COMPACT_ATOMS: atom_id res chain seq x y z
N MET A 1 39.85 -74.26 15.08
CA MET A 1 39.36 -72.92 15.50
C MET A 1 40.06 -71.92 14.58
N ASN A 2 39.63 -71.66 13.35
CA ASN A 2 38.30 -71.21 12.85
C ASN A 2 38.03 -69.76 13.27
N ASN A 3 37.90 -68.76 12.38
CA ASN A 3 38.20 -68.64 10.93
C ASN A 3 38.66 -67.17 10.68
N ARG A 4 39.63 -66.78 9.81
CA ARG A 4 39.90 -67.09 8.37
C ARG A 4 38.87 -66.45 7.41
N LEU A 5 39.17 -65.79 6.27
CA LEU A 5 40.32 -65.20 5.50
C LEU A 5 39.68 -64.22 4.45
N LEU A 6 40.28 -63.31 3.65
CA LEU A 6 41.58 -62.59 3.48
C LEU A 6 41.38 -61.48 2.39
N THR A 7 42.41 -60.62 2.16
CA THR A 7 42.79 -60.02 0.83
C THR A 7 41.82 -59.04 0.10
N SER A 8 42.20 -58.23 -0.92
CA SER A 8 43.46 -57.52 -1.29
C SER A 8 43.27 -56.58 -2.51
N PHE A 9 44.15 -55.57 -2.64
CA PHE A 9 44.76 -54.98 -3.87
C PHE A 9 44.00 -54.78 -5.20
N ALA A 10 43.92 -53.52 -5.66
CA ALA A 10 44.42 -52.94 -6.94
C ALA A 10 44.16 -51.41 -6.93
N GLY A 11 44.91 -50.47 -7.53
CA GLY A 11 45.96 -50.47 -8.57
C GLY A 11 45.36 -49.95 -9.90
N LEU A 12 45.76 -48.84 -10.55
CA LEU A 12 47.03 -48.10 -10.77
C LEU A 12 46.78 -46.54 -10.66
N LEU A 13 47.72 -45.62 -10.36
CA LEU A 13 48.91 -45.09 -11.09
C LEU A 13 48.57 -44.35 -12.42
N LEU A 14 49.20 -43.24 -12.86
CA LEU A 14 50.53 -42.62 -12.56
C LEU A 14 50.57 -41.11 -12.99
N VAL A 15 51.05 -40.17 -12.15
CA VAL A 15 51.91 -38.94 -12.43
C VAL A 15 51.49 -37.88 -13.50
N ALA A 16 51.82 -36.57 -13.48
CA ALA A 16 52.81 -35.71 -12.78
C ALA A 16 52.14 -34.46 -12.14
N SER A 17 52.61 -33.80 -11.06
CA SER A 17 53.94 -33.41 -10.54
C SER A 17 54.53 -32.08 -11.05
N ALA A 18 54.34 -30.99 -10.28
CA ALA A 18 55.30 -29.87 -10.17
C ALA A 18 55.12 -29.04 -8.86
N ALA A 19 56.24 -28.83 -8.16
CA ALA A 19 56.59 -27.86 -7.10
C ALA A 19 55.53 -26.97 -6.37
N SER A 20 55.63 -26.97 -5.03
CA SER A 20 55.36 -25.83 -4.13
C SER A 20 56.70 -25.23 -3.64
N PRO A 21 56.78 -24.31 -2.66
CA PRO A 21 55.86 -23.25 -2.21
C PRO A 21 56.56 -21.85 -2.12
N VAL A 22 55.80 -20.75 -1.99
CA VAL A 22 56.31 -19.49 -1.42
C VAL A 22 55.26 -18.87 -0.49
N VAL A 23 55.70 -18.39 0.68
CA VAL A 23 54.87 -17.69 1.69
C VAL A 23 55.05 -16.18 1.52
N ALA A 24 53.95 -15.42 1.51
CA ALA A 24 53.95 -13.96 1.59
C ALA A 24 52.77 -13.46 2.44
N ALA A 25 52.99 -12.37 3.19
CA ALA A 25 52.06 -11.89 4.21
C ALA A 25 50.83 -11.15 3.64
N VAL A 26 49.68 -11.32 4.30
CA VAL A 26 48.47 -10.52 4.04
C VAL A 26 48.57 -9.19 4.79
N THR A 27 49.15 -8.17 4.16
CA THR A 27 49.09 -6.79 4.65
C THR A 27 47.72 -6.17 4.36
N ARG A 28 47.09 -5.57 5.39
CA ARG A 28 45.86 -4.80 5.23
C ARG A 28 46.13 -3.49 4.48
N THR A 29 45.38 -3.23 3.42
CA THR A 29 45.22 -1.90 2.82
C THR A 29 43.74 -1.62 2.60
N GLN A 30 43.19 -0.63 3.33
CA GLN A 30 41.87 -0.07 3.02
C GLN A 30 42.00 0.84 1.79
N PRO A 31 41.09 0.76 0.80
CA PRO A 31 40.96 1.82 -0.20
C PRO A 31 40.36 3.08 0.45
N SER A 32 41.06 4.20 0.35
CA SER A 32 40.55 5.51 0.75
C SER A 32 39.54 6.05 -0.27
N PHE A 33 38.45 6.66 0.19
CA PHE A 33 37.52 7.40 -0.67
C PHE A 33 38.13 8.74 -1.10
N GLU A 34 38.65 8.83 -2.32
CA GLU A 34 38.98 10.09 -2.98
C GLU A 34 37.86 10.55 -3.93
N GLN A 35 37.69 11.87 -4.06
CA GLN A 35 36.55 12.48 -4.77
C GLN A 35 36.82 12.67 -6.26
N SER A 36 36.44 11.71 -7.11
CA SER A 36 36.44 11.90 -8.56
C SER A 36 35.16 12.63 -9.02
N ARG A 37 35.22 13.95 -9.24
CA ARG A 37 34.20 14.71 -9.99
C ARG A 37 34.25 14.40 -11.50
N GLY A 38 33.94 13.16 -11.88
CA GLY A 38 33.75 12.77 -13.28
C GLY A 38 32.45 13.34 -13.83
N HIS A 39 32.49 13.86 -15.07
CA HIS A 39 31.25 14.19 -15.79
C HIS A 39 30.48 12.91 -16.07
N GLN A 40 29.22 12.83 -15.63
CA GLN A 40 28.35 11.71 -16.01
C GLN A 40 27.89 11.91 -17.46
N THR A 41 28.44 11.11 -18.37
CA THR A 41 27.73 10.76 -19.61
C THR A 41 26.36 10.20 -19.24
N PRO A 42 25.28 10.52 -19.99
CA PRO A 42 23.96 10.00 -19.68
C PRO A 42 24.00 8.47 -19.70
N ARG A 43 23.56 7.84 -18.61
CA ARG A 43 23.29 6.39 -18.60
C ARG A 43 22.29 6.10 -19.71
N ALA A 44 22.54 5.05 -20.49
CA ALA A 44 21.54 4.55 -21.43
C ALA A 44 20.26 4.23 -20.65
N VAL A 45 19.13 4.81 -21.08
CA VAL A 45 17.83 4.52 -20.47
C VAL A 45 17.59 3.03 -20.65
N THR A 46 17.49 2.31 -19.53
CA THR A 46 17.30 0.86 -19.58
C THR A 46 15.80 0.60 -19.50
N HIS A 47 15.25 0.08 -20.59
CA HIS A 47 13.83 -0.25 -20.69
C HIS A 47 13.58 -1.66 -20.13
N LEU A 48 12.38 -1.88 -19.61
CA LEU A 48 11.87 -3.15 -19.10
C LEU A 48 10.52 -3.43 -19.76
N ARG A 49 10.45 -4.44 -20.63
CA ARG A 49 9.23 -4.79 -21.37
C ARG A 49 8.38 -5.72 -20.52
N VAL A 50 7.28 -5.18 -19.99
CA VAL A 50 6.40 -5.91 -19.06
C VAL A 50 5.12 -6.30 -19.78
N LEU A 51 4.93 -7.62 -19.93
CA LEU A 51 3.73 -8.23 -20.49
C LEU A 51 2.60 -8.23 -19.44
N LYS A 52 1.39 -7.81 -19.83
CA LYS A 52 0.18 -7.90 -18.98
C LYS A 52 -1.06 -8.26 -19.79
N LEU A 53 -2.05 -8.86 -19.12
CA LEU A 53 -3.38 -9.07 -19.70
C LEU A 53 -4.12 -7.73 -19.84
N ARG A 54 -4.58 -7.44 -21.04
CA ARG A 54 -5.35 -6.24 -21.36
C ARG A 54 -6.70 -6.25 -20.65
N ASP A 55 -7.04 -5.12 -20.01
CA ASP A 55 -8.33 -4.79 -19.38
C ASP A 55 -8.87 -5.78 -18.33
N HIS A 56 -8.10 -6.83 -17.98
CA HIS A 56 -8.50 -7.91 -17.07
C HIS A 56 -8.92 -7.44 -15.66
N GLU A 57 -8.50 -6.24 -15.26
CA GLU A 57 -8.84 -5.61 -13.98
C GLU A 57 -10.35 -5.44 -13.77
N LEU A 58 -11.16 -5.44 -14.83
CA LEU A 58 -12.63 -5.29 -14.76
C LEU A 58 -13.35 -6.58 -14.32
N ILE A 59 -12.80 -7.74 -14.68
CA ILE A 59 -13.28 -9.08 -14.27
C ILE A 59 -12.61 -9.49 -12.95
N HIS A 60 -11.36 -9.06 -12.79
CA HIS A 60 -10.56 -9.21 -11.58
C HIS A 60 -10.65 -7.95 -10.68
N ALA A 61 -11.82 -7.29 -10.61
CA ALA A 61 -12.02 -6.02 -9.88
C ALA A 61 -11.72 -6.05 -8.37
N TYR A 62 -11.66 -7.25 -7.79
CA TYR A 62 -11.30 -7.51 -6.39
C TYR A 62 -9.90 -8.15 -6.23
N ARG A 63 -9.19 -8.36 -7.35
CA ARG A 63 -7.79 -8.79 -7.38
C ARG A 63 -6.90 -7.56 -7.33
N ASN A 64 -5.68 -7.78 -6.86
CA ASN A 64 -4.60 -6.83 -6.85
C ASN A 64 -3.99 -6.58 -8.26
N ALA A 65 -4.80 -6.45 -9.31
CA ALA A 65 -4.33 -6.27 -10.70
C ALA A 65 -3.66 -4.88 -10.91
N ALA A 66 -4.36 -3.81 -10.54
CA ALA A 66 -3.82 -2.46 -10.36
C ALA A 66 -2.64 -2.39 -9.37
N LEU A 67 -2.38 -3.46 -8.63
CA LEU A 67 -1.26 -3.59 -7.70
C LEU A 67 -0.05 -4.26 -8.33
N GLU A 68 -0.22 -5.32 -9.13
CA GLU A 68 0.86 -5.88 -9.96
C GLU A 68 1.45 -4.79 -10.86
N VAL A 69 0.59 -3.95 -11.46
CA VAL A 69 0.97 -2.75 -12.21
C VAL A 69 1.76 -1.76 -11.34
N ARG A 70 1.17 -1.23 -10.25
CA ARG A 70 1.81 -0.20 -9.39
C ARG A 70 3.06 -0.71 -8.66
N MET A 71 3.11 -1.98 -8.28
CA MET A 71 4.30 -2.65 -7.75
C MET A 71 5.42 -2.64 -8.79
N MET A 72 5.10 -2.91 -10.05
CA MET A 72 6.10 -2.91 -11.12
C MET A 72 6.61 -1.49 -11.42
N GLU A 73 5.73 -0.49 -11.48
CA GLU A 73 6.12 0.92 -11.66
C GLU A 73 7.05 1.42 -10.56
N ASP A 74 6.75 1.10 -9.30
CA ASP A 74 7.60 1.48 -8.17
C ASP A 74 8.89 0.63 -8.11
N PHE A 75 8.89 -0.64 -8.54
CA PHE A 75 10.10 -1.47 -8.72
C PHE A 75 11.02 -0.86 -9.78
N ALA A 76 10.49 -0.65 -10.98
CA ALA A 76 11.20 -0.01 -12.09
C ALA A 76 11.81 1.33 -11.66
N ARG A 77 11.03 2.18 -10.98
CA ARG A 77 11.51 3.47 -10.45
C ARG A 77 12.61 3.33 -9.39
N SER A 78 12.55 2.30 -8.54
CA SER A 78 13.57 2.04 -7.51
C SER A 78 14.91 1.54 -8.09
N GLU A 79 14.85 0.84 -9.22
CA GLU A 79 16.01 0.25 -9.91
C GLU A 79 16.56 1.14 -11.04
N GLY A 80 15.78 2.12 -11.51
CA GLY A 80 16.15 3.05 -12.58
C GLY A 80 15.71 2.63 -14.00
N PHE A 81 14.72 1.73 -14.11
CA PHE A 81 14.13 1.33 -15.39
C PHE A 81 12.99 2.26 -15.84
N VAL A 82 12.76 2.30 -17.15
CA VAL A 82 11.49 2.75 -17.76
C VAL A 82 10.71 1.52 -18.18
N ILE A 83 9.40 1.46 -17.90
CA ILE A 83 8.54 0.35 -18.34
C ILE A 83 8.00 0.61 -19.74
N ASP A 84 8.16 -0.37 -20.62
CA ASP A 84 7.39 -0.49 -21.85
C ASP A 84 6.29 -1.54 -21.60
N TRP A 85 5.04 -1.09 -21.46
CA TRP A 85 3.90 -1.99 -21.27
C TRP A 85 3.54 -2.70 -22.57
N VAL A 86 3.41 -4.02 -22.53
CA VAL A 86 3.01 -4.86 -23.66
C VAL A 86 1.72 -5.59 -23.30
N ASP A 87 0.60 -5.11 -23.83
CA ASP A 87 -0.71 -5.71 -23.64
C ASP A 87 -0.89 -6.97 -24.50
N VAL A 88 -1.49 -8.01 -23.91
CA VAL A 88 -1.93 -9.24 -24.58
C VAL A 88 -3.40 -9.53 -24.26
N VAL A 89 -4.09 -10.32 -25.09
CA VAL A 89 -5.52 -10.64 -24.89
C VAL A 89 -5.69 -11.90 -24.03
N GLN A 90 -4.84 -12.91 -24.24
CA GLN A 90 -4.96 -14.24 -23.63
C GLN A 90 -3.74 -14.63 -22.75
N PRO A 91 -3.92 -15.41 -21.67
CA PRO A 91 -2.81 -15.84 -20.80
C PRO A 91 -1.70 -16.62 -21.51
N GLU A 92 -2.04 -17.39 -22.54
CA GLU A 92 -1.10 -18.13 -23.38
C GLU A 92 -0.10 -17.18 -24.09
N GLU A 93 -0.53 -15.98 -24.48
CA GLU A 93 0.35 -15.00 -25.12
C GLU A 93 1.42 -14.46 -24.17
N LEU A 94 1.18 -14.43 -22.85
CA LEU A 94 2.20 -14.04 -21.88
C LEU A 94 3.38 -15.02 -21.92
N HIS A 95 3.08 -16.32 -21.95
CA HIS A 95 4.06 -17.40 -22.05
C HIS A 95 4.85 -17.30 -23.36
N ASP A 96 4.14 -17.33 -24.49
CA ASP A 96 4.77 -17.39 -25.81
C ASP A 96 5.64 -16.16 -26.10
N LYS A 97 5.26 -14.98 -25.58
CA LYS A 97 6.05 -13.75 -25.70
C LYS A 97 7.25 -13.69 -24.76
N LEU A 98 7.21 -14.35 -23.60
CA LEU A 98 8.38 -14.51 -22.74
C LEU A 98 9.40 -15.46 -23.39
N VAL A 99 8.96 -16.63 -23.84
CA VAL A 99 9.83 -17.64 -24.47
C VAL A 99 10.43 -17.12 -25.77
N ALA A 100 9.64 -16.40 -26.59
CA ALA A 100 10.14 -15.71 -27.80
C ALA A 100 10.98 -14.45 -27.52
N GLY A 101 11.28 -14.11 -26.26
CA GLY A 101 12.09 -12.95 -25.88
C GLY A 101 11.47 -11.59 -26.21
N GLN A 102 10.16 -11.53 -26.45
CA GLN A 102 9.40 -10.31 -26.77
C GLN A 102 9.08 -9.48 -25.51
N GLY A 103 9.08 -10.09 -24.32
CA GLY A 103 9.06 -9.42 -23.02
C GLY A 103 10.21 -9.87 -22.11
N ASP A 104 10.52 -9.06 -21.09
CA ASP A 104 11.54 -9.35 -20.07
C ASP A 104 10.91 -9.93 -18.79
N LEU A 105 9.60 -9.72 -18.62
CA LEU A 105 8.79 -10.05 -17.46
C LEU A 105 7.30 -10.12 -17.87
N ALA A 106 6.52 -11.01 -17.24
CA ALA A 106 5.05 -10.99 -17.30
C ALA A 106 4.41 -10.87 -15.91
N ILE A 107 3.27 -10.18 -15.85
CA ILE A 107 2.35 -10.13 -14.72
C ILE A 107 0.97 -10.70 -15.10
N GLY A 108 0.19 -11.13 -14.12
CA GLY A 108 -1.01 -11.94 -14.31
C GLY A 108 -0.75 -13.45 -14.22
N SER A 109 -1.83 -14.24 -14.30
CA SER A 109 -1.80 -15.69 -14.11
C SER A 109 -1.65 -16.42 -15.45
N LEU A 110 -0.68 -17.33 -15.57
CA LEU A 110 -0.58 -18.27 -16.70
C LEU A 110 -1.58 -19.43 -16.56
N PRO A 111 -1.93 -20.13 -17.67
CA PRO A 111 -2.66 -21.39 -17.60
C PRO A 111 -1.90 -22.43 -16.74
N PRO A 112 -2.56 -23.21 -15.87
CA PRO A 112 -1.87 -24.06 -14.88
C PRO A 112 -0.90 -25.08 -15.47
N GLU A 113 -1.17 -25.49 -16.71
CA GLU A 113 -0.34 -26.38 -17.53
C GLU A 113 1.00 -25.77 -17.98
N LEU A 114 1.12 -24.44 -18.09
CA LEU A 114 2.36 -23.73 -18.47
C LEU A 114 3.17 -23.24 -17.25
N VAL A 115 2.58 -23.30 -16.05
CA VAL A 115 3.16 -22.77 -14.79
C VAL A 115 4.39 -23.56 -14.29
N GLY A 116 4.69 -24.71 -14.90
CA GLY A 116 5.81 -25.60 -14.55
C GLY A 116 6.92 -25.72 -15.60
N GLU A 117 6.88 -24.97 -16.70
CA GLU A 117 7.86 -25.14 -17.79
C GLU A 117 9.25 -24.59 -17.44
N ALA A 118 10.30 -25.38 -17.71
CA ALA A 118 11.67 -25.11 -17.30
C ALA A 118 12.33 -23.89 -17.99
N GLU A 119 11.67 -23.32 -18.99
CA GLU A 119 12.11 -22.15 -19.73
C GLU A 119 11.78 -20.82 -19.00
N LEU A 120 10.91 -20.88 -17.97
CA LEU A 120 10.51 -19.74 -17.16
C LEU A 120 10.94 -19.86 -15.69
N LEU A 121 11.42 -18.75 -15.14
CA LEU A 121 11.58 -18.53 -13.70
C LEU A 121 10.32 -17.89 -13.14
N ARG A 122 9.96 -18.27 -11.92
CA ARG A 122 8.86 -17.67 -11.15
C ARG A 122 9.41 -16.86 -9.98
N THR A 123 8.72 -15.77 -9.65
CA THR A 123 8.99 -15.04 -8.41
C THR A 123 8.46 -15.78 -7.18
N GLU A 124 8.81 -15.29 -5.99
CA GLU A 124 8.04 -15.54 -4.76
C GLU A 124 6.53 -15.32 -5.01
N PRO A 125 5.64 -16.14 -4.43
CA PRO A 125 4.20 -15.95 -4.56
C PRO A 125 3.75 -14.59 -4.01
N LEU A 126 3.17 -13.78 -4.90
CA LEU A 126 2.56 -12.50 -4.55
C LEU A 126 1.30 -12.73 -3.72
N ASP A 127 0.43 -13.61 -4.21
CA ASP A 127 -0.92 -13.82 -3.69
C ASP A 127 -1.33 -15.28 -3.94
N THR A 128 -2.49 -15.68 -3.41
CA THR A 128 -3.12 -16.96 -3.73
C THR A 128 -4.50 -16.73 -4.33
N GLU A 129 -4.74 -17.27 -5.52
CA GLU A 129 -6.01 -17.12 -6.25
C GLU A 129 -6.61 -18.52 -6.48
N ARG A 130 -7.94 -18.59 -6.58
CA ARG A 130 -8.66 -19.81 -6.98
C ARG A 130 -9.76 -19.45 -7.96
N HIS A 131 -10.04 -20.31 -8.93
CA HIS A 131 -11.10 -20.07 -9.91
C HIS A 131 -12.31 -20.93 -9.57
N LEU A 132 -13.49 -20.31 -9.51
CA LEU A 132 -14.74 -20.97 -9.17
C LEU A 132 -15.67 -20.96 -10.38
N LEU A 133 -16.42 -22.05 -10.56
CA LEU A 133 -17.58 -22.01 -11.44
C LEU A 133 -18.78 -21.49 -10.64
N VAL A 134 -19.40 -20.42 -11.13
CA VAL A 134 -20.62 -19.82 -10.58
C VAL A 134 -21.76 -20.05 -11.54
N GLY A 135 -22.93 -20.39 -11.02
CA GLY A 135 -24.15 -20.62 -11.80
C GLY A 135 -25.40 -20.40 -10.97
N ARG A 136 -26.56 -20.55 -11.60
CA ARG A 136 -27.86 -20.39 -10.91
C ARG A 136 -28.04 -21.45 -9.82
N THR A 137 -28.79 -21.09 -8.77
CA THR A 137 -29.06 -21.95 -7.59
C THR A 137 -29.74 -23.26 -7.94
N ASP A 138 -30.60 -23.27 -8.96
CA ASP A 138 -31.31 -24.44 -9.51
C ASP A 138 -30.43 -25.37 -10.37
N SER A 139 -29.23 -24.92 -10.74
CA SER A 139 -28.29 -25.70 -11.55
C SER A 139 -27.86 -26.99 -10.84
N LYS A 140 -27.67 -28.05 -11.64
CA LYS A 140 -27.36 -29.41 -11.18
C LYS A 140 -25.88 -29.80 -11.37
N PHE A 141 -25.06 -28.93 -11.95
CA PHE A 141 -23.65 -29.24 -12.21
C PHE A 141 -22.88 -29.40 -10.88
N ALA A 142 -22.20 -30.54 -10.69
CA ALA A 142 -21.40 -30.84 -9.50
C ALA A 142 -19.90 -30.96 -9.81
N SER A 143 -19.55 -31.16 -11.08
CA SER A 143 -18.19 -31.28 -11.61
C SER A 143 -18.11 -30.74 -13.04
N PRO A 144 -16.91 -30.49 -13.60
CA PRO A 144 -16.75 -30.06 -14.98
C PRO A 144 -17.32 -31.03 -16.03
N LEU A 145 -17.46 -32.32 -15.70
CA LEU A 145 -18.01 -33.33 -16.60
C LEU A 145 -19.54 -33.29 -16.70
N ASP A 146 -20.21 -32.69 -15.71
CA ASP A 146 -21.68 -32.57 -15.68
C ASP A 146 -22.21 -31.45 -16.59
N LEU A 147 -21.34 -30.65 -17.20
CA LEU A 147 -21.65 -29.50 -18.06
C LEU A 147 -22.20 -29.90 -19.46
N THR A 148 -22.91 -31.02 -19.54
CA THR A 148 -23.56 -31.50 -20.78
C THR A 148 -24.63 -30.50 -21.20
N ASP A 149 -24.65 -30.15 -22.49
CA ASP A 149 -25.55 -29.15 -23.11
C ASP A 149 -25.48 -27.72 -22.51
N ALA A 150 -24.62 -27.48 -21.51
CA ALA A 150 -24.56 -26.22 -20.78
C ALA A 150 -23.97 -25.07 -21.62
N LYS A 151 -24.50 -23.84 -21.45
CA LYS A 151 -23.89 -22.64 -22.02
C LYS A 151 -23.02 -21.93 -20.98
N VAL A 152 -21.69 -22.04 -21.14
CA VAL A 152 -20.69 -21.51 -20.20
C VAL A 152 -19.97 -20.30 -20.78
N ALA A 153 -20.03 -19.17 -20.07
CA ALA A 153 -19.27 -17.97 -20.37
C ALA A 153 -17.84 -18.05 -19.79
N VAL A 154 -16.81 -17.77 -20.61
CA VAL A 154 -15.42 -17.75 -20.17
C VAL A 154 -14.71 -16.48 -20.69
N PRO A 155 -14.15 -15.63 -19.80
CA PRO A 155 -13.30 -14.51 -20.19
C PRO A 155 -12.08 -14.93 -21.01
N LEU A 156 -11.70 -14.14 -22.02
CA LEU A 156 -10.48 -14.35 -22.80
C LEU A 156 -9.20 -14.27 -21.94
N SER A 157 -9.22 -13.45 -20.89
CA SER A 157 -8.18 -13.32 -19.87
C SER A 157 -8.16 -14.45 -18.82
N SER A 158 -9.10 -15.41 -18.85
CA SER A 158 -9.13 -16.48 -17.85
C SER A 158 -8.00 -17.51 -18.11
N PRO A 159 -7.17 -17.88 -17.11
CA PRO A 159 -6.17 -18.94 -17.27
C PRO A 159 -6.78 -20.33 -17.52
N LEU A 160 -8.10 -20.46 -17.45
CA LEU A 160 -8.86 -21.67 -17.79
C LEU A 160 -9.44 -21.65 -19.20
N TRP A 161 -9.14 -20.63 -20.04
CA TRP A 161 -9.64 -20.58 -21.43
C TRP A 161 -9.26 -21.84 -22.23
N SER A 162 -7.97 -22.21 -22.28
CA SER A 162 -7.52 -23.46 -22.91
C SER A 162 -8.09 -24.72 -22.26
N TYR A 163 -8.33 -24.72 -20.94
CA TYR A 163 -9.01 -25.82 -20.26
C TYR A 163 -10.45 -26.01 -20.78
N PHE A 164 -11.25 -24.93 -20.86
CA PHE A 164 -12.60 -25.00 -21.40
C PHE A 164 -12.63 -25.35 -22.90
N GLN A 165 -11.65 -24.90 -23.70
CA GLN A 165 -11.51 -25.33 -25.10
C GLN A 165 -11.16 -26.82 -25.27
N LYS A 166 -10.52 -27.45 -24.27
CA LYS A 166 -10.32 -28.92 -24.22
C LYS A 166 -11.58 -29.62 -23.72
N LEU A 167 -12.23 -29.09 -22.67
CA LEU A 167 -13.45 -29.64 -22.09
C LEU A 167 -14.60 -29.70 -23.13
N ARG A 168 -14.75 -28.67 -23.97
CA ARG A 168 -15.73 -28.61 -25.08
C ARG A 168 -15.56 -29.70 -26.14
N LYS A 169 -14.41 -30.38 -26.18
CA LYS A 169 -14.16 -31.53 -27.08
C LYS A 169 -14.48 -32.87 -26.41
N THR A 170 -14.82 -32.86 -25.12
CA THR A 170 -14.94 -34.04 -24.25
C THR A 170 -16.36 -34.17 -23.70
N VAL A 171 -16.98 -33.05 -23.28
CA VAL A 171 -18.34 -32.99 -22.74
C VAL A 171 -19.34 -32.74 -23.88
N PRO A 172 -20.33 -33.63 -24.12
CA PRO A 172 -21.31 -33.44 -25.19
C PRO A 172 -22.14 -32.17 -25.03
N GLY A 173 -22.44 -31.49 -26.14
CA GLY A 173 -23.34 -30.32 -26.17
C GLY A 173 -22.83 -29.04 -25.49
N LEU A 174 -21.76 -29.12 -24.69
CA LEU A 174 -21.16 -27.97 -24.00
C LEU A 174 -20.84 -26.83 -24.98
N GLN A 175 -21.39 -25.66 -24.71
CA GLN A 175 -21.12 -24.41 -25.42
C GLN A 175 -20.21 -23.55 -24.56
N VAL A 176 -19.03 -23.19 -25.10
CA VAL A 176 -18.09 -22.25 -24.46
C VAL A 176 -18.05 -20.99 -25.29
N GLU A 177 -18.49 -19.88 -24.70
CA GLU A 177 -18.52 -18.56 -25.34
C GLU A 177 -17.40 -17.67 -24.77
N ALA A 178 -16.67 -17.01 -25.66
CA ALA A 178 -15.59 -16.09 -25.32
C ALA A 178 -16.16 -14.73 -24.91
N LEU A 179 -15.75 -14.22 -23.76
CA LEU A 179 -16.10 -12.86 -23.35
C LEU A 179 -14.92 -11.88 -23.50
N PRO A 180 -15.16 -10.65 -24.00
CA PRO A 180 -14.17 -9.57 -23.97
C PRO A 180 -13.71 -9.26 -22.55
N ASN A 181 -12.48 -8.78 -22.41
CA ASN A 181 -11.92 -8.41 -21.10
C ASN A 181 -12.50 -7.10 -20.56
N GLU A 182 -13.13 -6.31 -21.44
CA GLU A 182 -13.79 -5.04 -21.16
C GLU A 182 -15.13 -5.18 -20.38
N LEU A 183 -15.63 -6.40 -20.19
CA LEU A 183 -16.85 -6.68 -19.40
C LEU A 183 -16.54 -6.69 -17.90
N SER A 184 -17.38 -6.09 -17.05
CA SER A 184 -17.16 -6.17 -15.61
C SER A 184 -17.59 -7.53 -15.02
N ARG A 185 -17.06 -7.88 -13.84
CA ARG A 185 -17.51 -9.06 -13.09
C ARG A 185 -19.02 -9.02 -12.79
N ASP A 186 -19.58 -7.85 -12.47
CA ASP A 186 -21.01 -7.73 -12.16
C ASP A 186 -21.87 -7.96 -13.41
N ASP A 187 -21.49 -7.39 -14.56
CA ASP A 187 -22.19 -7.65 -15.83
C ASP A 187 -22.15 -9.13 -16.23
N LEU A 188 -21.06 -9.82 -15.90
CA LEU A 188 -20.89 -11.26 -16.12
C LEU A 188 -21.78 -12.10 -15.19
N LEU A 189 -21.80 -11.80 -13.88
CA LEU A 189 -22.69 -12.46 -12.92
C LEU A 189 -24.16 -12.22 -13.27
N ARG A 190 -24.52 -10.97 -13.61
CA ARG A 190 -25.89 -10.58 -14.00
C ARG A 190 -26.38 -11.38 -15.20
N GLN A 191 -25.56 -11.58 -16.23
CA GLN A 191 -25.94 -12.39 -17.41
C GLN A 191 -26.16 -13.87 -17.08
N VAL A 192 -25.45 -14.45 -16.10
CA VAL A 192 -25.74 -15.81 -15.61
C VAL A 192 -27.04 -15.84 -14.79
N ALA A 193 -27.29 -14.80 -13.99
CA ALA A 193 -28.49 -14.63 -13.19
C ALA A 193 -29.76 -14.44 -14.05
N GLU A 194 -29.66 -13.69 -15.15
CA GLU A 194 -30.69 -13.49 -16.17
C GLU A 194 -30.89 -14.72 -17.08
N GLY A 195 -29.99 -15.70 -17.02
CA GLY A 195 -30.08 -16.94 -17.80
C GLY A 195 -29.53 -16.84 -19.23
N VAL A 196 -28.78 -15.79 -19.57
CA VAL A 196 -28.03 -15.66 -20.84
C VAL A 196 -26.92 -16.72 -20.94
N TYR A 197 -26.46 -17.20 -19.78
CA TYR A 197 -25.56 -18.35 -19.59
C TYR A 197 -26.03 -19.20 -18.40
N ASP A 198 -25.65 -20.48 -18.37
CA ASP A 198 -25.95 -21.38 -17.25
C ASP A 198 -24.89 -21.32 -16.15
N ALA A 199 -23.65 -21.02 -16.54
CA ALA A 199 -22.54 -20.82 -15.64
C ALA A 199 -21.48 -19.88 -16.23
N THR A 200 -20.60 -19.37 -15.37
CA THR A 200 -19.39 -18.66 -15.73
C THR A 200 -18.25 -19.04 -14.79
N VAL A 201 -17.00 -18.86 -15.25
CA VAL A 201 -15.81 -19.00 -14.40
C VAL A 201 -15.29 -17.63 -13.96
N VAL A 202 -15.12 -17.46 -12.65
CA VAL A 202 -14.68 -16.21 -12.01
C VAL A 202 -13.68 -16.49 -10.89
N PRO A 203 -12.78 -15.53 -10.57
CA PRO A 203 -11.91 -15.65 -9.40
C PRO A 203 -12.71 -15.64 -8.09
N GLY A 204 -12.36 -16.53 -7.16
CA GLY A 204 -13.00 -16.64 -5.85
C GLY A 204 -12.76 -15.44 -4.91
N THR A 205 -11.76 -14.60 -5.20
CA THR A 205 -11.42 -13.42 -4.40
C THR A 205 -12.62 -12.46 -4.30
N ALA A 206 -13.12 -12.25 -3.09
CA ALA A 206 -14.33 -11.48 -2.75
C ALA A 206 -15.61 -11.91 -3.51
N ILE A 207 -15.73 -13.19 -3.89
CA ILE A 207 -16.89 -13.66 -4.66
C ILE A 207 -18.21 -13.54 -3.88
N ASP A 208 -18.19 -13.56 -2.54
CA ASP A 208 -19.41 -13.45 -1.73
C ASP A 208 -20.03 -12.05 -1.76
N GLU A 209 -19.22 -11.00 -1.98
CA GLU A 209 -19.73 -9.64 -2.19
C GLU A 209 -20.53 -9.62 -3.51
N GLY A 210 -19.97 -10.17 -4.59
CA GLY A 210 -20.68 -10.31 -5.87
C GLY A 210 -21.84 -11.32 -5.88
N LEU A 211 -21.88 -12.30 -4.98
CA LEU A 211 -23.02 -13.22 -4.83
C LEU A 211 -24.13 -12.65 -3.95
N ALA A 212 -23.83 -11.70 -3.07
CA ALA A 212 -24.84 -11.03 -2.24
C ALA A 212 -25.82 -10.18 -3.08
N ASP A 213 -25.31 -9.54 -4.12
CA ASP A 213 -26.13 -8.74 -5.07
C ASP A 213 -26.94 -9.63 -6.04
N HIS A 214 -26.58 -10.90 -6.20
CA HIS A 214 -27.23 -11.87 -7.10
C HIS A 214 -27.67 -13.14 -6.35
N PRO A 215 -28.65 -13.08 -5.43
CA PRO A 215 -29.03 -14.19 -4.54
C PRO A 215 -29.56 -15.45 -5.25
N GLN A 216 -29.94 -15.32 -6.52
CA GLN A 216 -30.28 -16.43 -7.41
C GLN A 216 -29.07 -17.28 -7.86
N LEU A 217 -27.82 -16.81 -7.63
CA LEU A 217 -26.58 -17.50 -7.99
C LEU A 217 -25.97 -18.25 -6.79
N ARG A 218 -25.11 -19.23 -7.10
CA ARG A 218 -24.24 -19.89 -6.12
C ARG A 218 -22.90 -20.31 -6.73
N ARG A 219 -21.92 -20.51 -5.86
CA ARG A 219 -20.74 -21.33 -6.17
C ARG A 219 -21.23 -22.75 -6.52
N LEU A 220 -20.82 -23.28 -7.67
CA LEU A 220 -21.11 -24.66 -8.08
C LEU A 220 -20.02 -25.59 -7.57
N PHE A 221 -18.77 -25.33 -7.98
CA PHE A 221 -17.57 -26.05 -7.54
C PHE A 221 -16.31 -25.21 -7.81
N ASP A 222 -15.20 -25.64 -7.20
CA ASP A 222 -13.86 -25.09 -7.42
C ASP A 222 -13.23 -25.74 -8.67
N MET A 223 -12.54 -24.95 -9.50
CA MET A 223 -11.90 -25.39 -10.74
C MET A 223 -10.41 -25.71 -10.56
N THR A 224 -9.75 -25.13 -9.55
CA THR A 224 -8.28 -25.12 -9.44
C THR A 224 -7.77 -25.49 -8.05
N GLY A 225 -8.53 -25.22 -6.99
CA GLY A 225 -7.97 -25.05 -5.66
C GLY A 225 -7.17 -23.75 -5.55
N GLU A 226 -6.39 -23.62 -4.47
CA GLU A 226 -5.48 -22.46 -4.27
C GLU A 226 -4.23 -22.58 -5.15
N GLU A 227 -4.10 -21.65 -6.08
CA GLU A 227 -2.94 -21.48 -6.97
C GLU A 227 -2.12 -20.26 -6.56
N THR A 228 -0.80 -20.34 -6.70
CA THR A 228 0.13 -19.26 -6.38
C THR A 228 0.26 -18.26 -7.52
N VAL A 229 -0.11 -17.00 -7.30
CA VAL A 229 0.12 -15.89 -8.24
C VAL A 229 1.60 -15.47 -8.16
N SER A 230 2.26 -15.30 -9.30
CA SER A 230 3.69 -14.94 -9.41
C SER A 230 3.92 -14.14 -10.68
N CYS A 231 4.97 -13.31 -10.71
CA CYS A 231 5.50 -12.83 -11.99
C CYS A 231 6.36 -13.93 -12.64
N PHE A 232 6.40 -13.93 -13.97
CA PHE A 232 7.14 -14.92 -14.77
C PHE A 232 8.25 -14.22 -15.58
N LEU A 233 9.43 -14.82 -15.65
CA LEU A 233 10.61 -14.29 -16.35
C LEU A 233 11.28 -15.38 -17.19
N PRO A 234 11.96 -15.09 -18.30
CA PRO A 234 12.70 -16.10 -19.06
C PRO A 234 13.91 -16.63 -18.27
N ALA A 235 14.29 -17.90 -18.42
CA ALA A 235 15.34 -18.58 -17.65
C ALA A 235 16.69 -17.82 -17.53
N GLY A 236 17.06 -17.04 -18.54
CA GLY A 236 18.28 -16.20 -18.51
C GLY A 236 18.25 -15.02 -17.53
N HIS A 237 17.10 -14.68 -16.95
CA HIS A 237 16.88 -13.46 -16.17
C HIS A 237 17.05 -13.64 -14.64
N ALA A 238 17.73 -14.68 -14.17
CA ALA A 238 17.88 -14.99 -12.73
C ALA A 238 18.30 -13.79 -11.84
N ALA A 239 19.20 -12.91 -12.32
CA ALA A 239 19.61 -11.71 -11.58
C ALA A 239 18.57 -10.58 -11.56
N LEU A 240 17.58 -10.59 -12.47
CA LEU A 240 16.38 -9.76 -12.40
C LEU A 240 15.35 -10.40 -11.47
N THR A 241 15.17 -11.72 -11.53
CA THR A 241 14.31 -12.49 -10.62
C THR A 241 14.74 -12.32 -9.15
N GLU A 242 16.03 -12.38 -8.83
CA GLU A 242 16.54 -12.17 -7.46
C GLU A 242 16.22 -10.75 -6.95
N ARG A 243 16.44 -9.72 -7.78
CA ARG A 243 16.17 -8.32 -7.41
C ARG A 243 14.67 -8.07 -7.25
N LEU A 244 13.84 -8.64 -8.12
CA LEU A 244 12.38 -8.58 -8.00
C LEU A 244 11.87 -9.36 -6.78
N ASN A 245 12.40 -10.55 -6.47
CA ASN A 245 12.07 -11.29 -5.26
C ASN A 245 12.44 -10.51 -3.99
N LYS A 246 13.63 -9.89 -3.96
CA LYS A 246 14.05 -9.02 -2.85
C LYS A 246 13.15 -7.79 -2.73
N TYR A 247 12.69 -7.22 -3.85
CA TYR A 247 11.72 -6.14 -3.87
C TYR A 247 10.36 -6.60 -3.30
N ILE A 248 9.80 -7.70 -3.78
CA ILE A 248 8.55 -8.31 -3.29
C ILE A 248 8.63 -8.54 -1.77
N GLN A 249 9.66 -9.25 -1.29
CA GLN A 249 9.85 -9.51 0.14
C GLN A 249 9.93 -8.22 0.99
N SER A 250 10.47 -7.14 0.43
CA SER A 250 10.62 -5.86 1.13
C SER A 250 9.35 -5.00 1.10
N PHE A 251 8.68 -4.91 -0.05
CA PHE A 251 7.65 -3.92 -0.34
C PHE A 251 6.23 -4.47 -0.51
N HIS A 252 5.97 -5.79 -0.48
CA HIS A 252 4.60 -6.27 -0.72
C HIS A 252 3.62 -5.85 0.40
N THR A 253 4.08 -5.73 1.65
CA THR A 253 3.30 -5.10 2.75
C THR A 253 2.87 -3.67 2.45
N ALA A 254 3.63 -2.97 1.60
CA ALA A 254 3.45 -1.56 1.31
C ALA A 254 2.18 -1.32 0.48
N TYR A 255 1.71 -2.34 -0.23
CA TYR A 255 0.68 -2.24 -1.26
C TYR A 255 -0.71 -2.73 -0.81
N LEU A 256 -0.92 -3.06 0.47
CA LEU A 256 -2.26 -3.37 0.98
C LEU A 256 -3.14 -2.11 1.09
N GLU A 257 -3.71 -1.67 -0.03
CA GLU A 257 -4.98 -0.93 -0.02
C GLU A 257 -5.98 -1.73 0.83
N PRO A 258 -6.65 -1.12 1.83
CA PRO A 258 -7.67 -1.80 2.61
C PRO A 258 -8.95 -2.02 1.79
N VAL A 259 -8.91 -2.89 0.79
CA VAL A 259 -10.14 -3.36 0.12
C VAL A 259 -10.92 -4.23 1.11
N HIS A 260 -11.89 -3.57 1.75
CA HIS A 260 -12.94 -4.12 2.59
C HIS A 260 -14.24 -3.48 2.12
N ALA A 261 -15.33 -4.24 2.05
CA ALA A 261 -16.65 -3.70 1.73
C ALA A 261 -17.01 -2.45 2.56
N PRO A 262 -17.81 -1.51 2.00
CA PRO A 262 -18.41 -0.41 2.75
C PRO A 262 -19.05 -0.88 4.05
N ARG A 263 -18.87 -0.07 5.11
CA ARG A 263 -19.30 -0.40 6.48
C ARG A 263 -20.20 0.69 7.01
N ASP A 264 -21.30 0.28 7.65
CA ASP A 264 -22.18 1.19 8.37
C ASP A 264 -21.72 1.43 9.82
N SER A 265 -22.39 2.35 10.49
CA SER A 265 -22.16 2.77 11.87
C SER A 265 -22.35 1.64 12.87
N ARG A 266 -23.12 0.60 12.53
CA ARG A 266 -23.26 -0.62 13.32
C ARG A 266 -22.00 -1.48 13.17
N ALA A 267 -21.47 -1.67 11.96
CA ALA A 267 -20.22 -2.38 11.70
C ALA A 267 -18.98 -1.64 12.25
N ILE A 268 -18.93 -0.31 12.16
CA ILE A 268 -17.89 0.54 12.76
C ILE A 268 -17.88 0.36 14.29
N LYS A 269 -19.03 0.47 14.96
CA LYS A 269 -19.17 0.21 16.41
C LYS A 269 -18.87 -1.26 16.76
N ALA A 270 -19.33 -2.20 15.93
CA ALA A 270 -19.12 -3.63 16.14
C ALA A 270 -17.66 -4.06 16.00
N THR A 271 -16.85 -3.34 15.20
CA THR A 271 -15.40 -3.55 15.08
C THR A 271 -14.57 -2.65 16.01
N LYS A 272 -15.14 -1.58 16.55
CA LYS A 272 -14.46 -0.55 17.38
C LYS A 272 -13.30 0.16 16.68
N ILE A 273 -13.32 0.25 15.35
CA ILE A 273 -12.25 0.84 14.54
C ILE A 273 -12.90 1.84 13.58
N LEU A 274 -12.44 3.09 13.63
CA LEU A 274 -12.77 4.15 12.69
C LEU A 274 -11.58 4.36 11.75
N ARG A 275 -11.79 4.12 10.46
CA ARG A 275 -10.77 4.29 9.41
C ARG A 275 -10.91 5.68 8.81
N VAL A 276 -9.94 6.53 9.13
CA VAL A 276 -9.78 7.88 8.61
C VAL A 276 -8.95 7.84 7.34
N ILE A 277 -9.48 8.38 6.24
CA ILE A 277 -8.69 8.73 5.06
C ILE A 277 -8.29 10.20 5.17
N THR A 278 -7.03 10.51 4.89
CA THR A 278 -6.50 11.89 4.88
C THR A 278 -5.38 12.04 3.85
N ARG A 279 -4.78 13.23 3.77
CA ARG A 279 -3.58 13.56 2.98
C ARG A 279 -2.56 14.19 3.92
N LEU A 280 -1.28 14.20 3.55
CA LEU A 280 -0.33 15.02 4.30
C LEU A 280 -0.56 16.50 4.02
N ASP A 281 -0.72 17.25 5.10
CA ASP A 281 -1.01 18.68 5.09
C ASP A 281 -0.36 19.35 6.30
N PRO A 282 0.20 20.57 6.21
CA PRO A 282 0.90 21.24 7.30
C PRO A 282 0.07 21.48 8.57
N GLN A 283 -1.25 21.24 8.56
CA GLN A 283 -2.15 21.50 9.67
C GLN A 283 -3.17 20.40 9.94
N ASN A 284 -3.75 19.77 8.92
CA ASN A 284 -4.76 18.72 9.05
C ASN A 284 -4.15 17.40 9.54
N TYR A 285 -3.08 16.93 8.89
CA TYR A 285 -2.34 15.72 9.29
C TYR A 285 -0.87 15.74 8.85
N PHE A 286 0.04 15.73 9.82
CA PHE A 286 1.49 15.77 9.62
C PHE A 286 2.25 14.99 10.70
N LEU A 287 3.57 14.83 10.51
CA LEU A 287 4.49 14.38 11.56
C LEU A 287 5.22 15.56 12.20
N THR A 288 5.30 15.57 13.53
CA THR A 288 6.24 16.43 14.26
C THR A 288 7.69 15.98 14.04
N LYS A 289 8.65 16.77 14.51
CA LYS A 289 10.09 16.45 14.43
C LYS A 289 10.49 15.16 15.16
N ASP A 290 9.68 14.68 16.11
CA ASP A 290 9.90 13.42 16.81
C ASP A 290 9.12 12.23 16.17
N GLY A 291 8.70 12.37 14.90
CA GLY A 291 7.99 11.34 14.15
C GLY A 291 6.53 11.10 14.58
N LYS A 292 5.96 12.00 15.40
CA LYS A 292 4.62 11.81 16.01
C LYS A 292 3.52 12.36 15.10
N PRO A 293 2.46 11.59 14.80
CA PRO A 293 1.28 12.12 14.12
C PRO A 293 0.60 13.25 14.91
N ALA A 294 0.32 14.37 14.24
CA ALA A 294 -0.34 15.55 14.77
C ALA A 294 -1.17 16.23 13.69
N GLY A 295 -2.07 17.13 14.09
CA GLY A 295 -2.92 17.90 13.17
C GLY A 295 -4.31 18.17 13.73
N PHE A 296 -4.96 19.20 13.19
CA PHE A 296 -6.26 19.72 13.63
C PHE A 296 -7.37 18.67 13.48
N ASP A 297 -7.61 18.22 12.24
CA ASP A 297 -8.67 17.25 11.95
C ASP A 297 -8.33 15.86 12.50
N PHE A 298 -7.04 15.52 12.58
CA PHE A 298 -6.56 14.30 13.24
C PHE A 298 -6.81 14.29 14.76
N GLU A 299 -6.51 15.36 15.50
CA GLU A 299 -6.82 15.41 16.93
C GLU A 299 -8.32 15.47 17.21
N LEU A 300 -9.08 16.13 16.32
CA LEU A 300 -10.55 16.19 16.36
C LEU A 300 -11.16 14.79 16.14
N ALA A 301 -10.68 14.04 15.14
CA ALA A 301 -11.14 12.66 14.88
C ALA A 301 -10.66 11.65 15.92
N ARG A 302 -9.47 11.85 16.51
CA ARG A 302 -9.01 11.07 17.67
C ARG A 302 -9.93 11.26 18.88
N GLN A 303 -10.46 12.46 19.09
CA GLN A 303 -11.41 12.75 20.16
C GLN A 303 -12.79 12.13 19.88
N PHE A 304 -13.33 12.27 18.67
CA PHE A 304 -14.56 11.58 18.23
C PHE A 304 -14.48 10.05 18.42
N ALA A 305 -13.34 9.46 18.03
CA ALA A 305 -13.11 8.04 18.22
C ALA A 305 -13.10 7.67 19.72
N ALA A 306 -12.43 8.44 20.57
CA ALA A 306 -12.39 8.21 22.01
C ALA A 306 -13.79 8.29 22.67
N GLU A 307 -14.59 9.30 22.32
CA GLU A 307 -15.94 9.50 22.86
C GLU A 307 -16.92 8.39 22.46
N HIS A 308 -16.74 7.78 21.28
CA HIS A 308 -17.52 6.63 20.82
C HIS A 308 -16.89 5.26 21.15
N GLY A 309 -15.79 5.22 21.91
CA GLY A 309 -15.11 3.98 22.30
C GLY A 309 -14.47 3.21 21.12
N LEU A 310 -14.14 3.95 20.06
CA LEU A 310 -13.48 3.49 18.83
C LEU A 310 -11.96 3.76 18.90
N ARG A 311 -11.23 3.17 17.96
CA ARG A 311 -9.80 3.40 17.70
C ARG A 311 -9.62 4.03 16.33
N LEU A 312 -8.58 4.83 16.14
CA LEU A 312 -8.27 5.47 14.86
C LEU A 312 -7.29 4.62 14.06
N GLU A 313 -7.65 4.25 12.84
CA GLU A 313 -6.72 3.77 11.80
C GLU A 313 -6.63 4.88 10.74
N VAL A 314 -5.42 5.26 10.33
CA VAL A 314 -5.20 6.40 9.42
C VAL A 314 -4.58 5.94 8.10
N LEU A 315 -5.24 6.30 7.00
CA LEU A 315 -4.89 5.99 5.63
C LEU A 315 -4.52 7.28 4.90
N VAL A 316 -3.33 7.34 4.30
CA VAL A 316 -2.78 8.58 3.71
C VAL A 316 -2.68 8.45 2.19
N GLY A 317 -3.55 9.14 1.46
CA GLY A 317 -3.59 9.12 0.00
C GLY A 317 -2.94 10.35 -0.67
N ARG A 318 -2.49 10.17 -1.91
CA ARG A 318 -1.70 11.12 -2.72
C ARG A 318 -2.60 12.13 -3.42
N THR A 319 -3.52 11.66 -4.25
CA THR A 319 -4.43 12.49 -5.06
C THR A 319 -5.82 12.55 -4.44
N GLU A 320 -6.62 13.55 -4.82
CA GLU A 320 -8.01 13.64 -4.37
C GLU A 320 -8.85 12.45 -4.88
N GLU A 321 -8.56 12.00 -6.10
CA GLU A 321 -9.21 10.85 -6.74
C GLU A 321 -8.93 9.52 -6.03
N GLU A 322 -7.69 9.30 -5.58
CA GLU A 322 -7.32 8.11 -4.80
C GLU A 322 -8.12 8.03 -3.49
N ILE A 323 -8.18 9.12 -2.73
CA ILE A 323 -8.90 9.15 -1.44
C ILE A 323 -10.43 9.07 -1.58
N LEU A 324 -11.01 9.71 -2.61
CA LEU A 324 -12.43 9.58 -2.91
C LEU A 324 -12.76 8.16 -3.40
N GLY A 325 -11.88 7.56 -4.20
CA GLY A 325 -11.96 6.15 -4.59
C GLY A 325 -11.92 5.21 -3.40
N TRP A 326 -11.00 5.43 -2.45
CA TRP A 326 -10.90 4.67 -1.19
C TRP A 326 -12.16 4.80 -0.32
N LEU A 327 -12.74 6.01 -0.18
CA LEU A 327 -13.96 6.20 0.60
C LEU A 327 -15.15 5.45 -0.02
N LYS A 328 -15.31 5.51 -1.35
CA LYS A 328 -16.39 4.84 -2.08
C LYS A 328 -16.23 3.32 -2.15
N ARG A 329 -15.00 2.80 -2.34
CA ARG A 329 -14.69 1.36 -2.26
C ARG A 329 -14.69 0.80 -0.83
N GLY A 330 -15.16 1.56 0.17
CA GLY A 330 -15.27 1.09 1.55
C GLY A 330 -13.94 0.95 2.29
N ALA A 331 -12.82 1.42 1.74
CA ALA A 331 -11.49 1.28 2.35
C ALA A 331 -11.32 2.16 3.60
N GLY A 332 -12.02 3.28 3.66
CA GLY A 332 -12.21 4.10 4.86
C GLY A 332 -13.68 4.24 5.24
N ASP A 333 -13.92 4.81 6.43
CA ASP A 333 -15.25 5.13 6.94
C ASP A 333 -15.54 6.64 6.88
N VAL A 334 -14.50 7.47 7.05
CA VAL A 334 -14.58 8.94 6.96
C VAL A 334 -13.35 9.50 6.25
N LEU A 335 -13.51 10.62 5.56
CA LEU A 335 -12.43 11.33 4.86
C LEU A 335 -12.26 12.74 5.43
N LEU A 336 -11.02 13.04 5.84
CA LEU A 336 -10.56 14.25 6.50
C LEU A 336 -9.51 14.94 5.63
N SER A 337 -9.95 15.59 4.55
CA SER A 337 -9.12 16.36 3.63
C SER A 337 -9.88 17.60 3.19
N ARG A 338 -9.17 18.63 2.73
CA ARG A 338 -9.80 19.64 1.86
C ARG A 338 -10.19 18.92 0.57
N ILE A 339 -11.47 19.00 0.21
CA ILE A 339 -12.10 18.45 -1.00
C ILE A 339 -12.97 19.58 -1.55
N ASP A 340 -13.25 19.56 -2.85
CA ASP A 340 -14.28 20.44 -3.42
C ASP A 340 -15.67 20.17 -2.81
N GLU A 341 -16.37 21.24 -2.39
CA GLU A 341 -17.80 21.10 -2.09
C GLU A 341 -18.59 20.76 -3.36
N ASP A 342 -18.17 21.22 -4.54
CA ASP A 342 -18.92 21.00 -5.78
C ASP A 342 -18.74 19.57 -6.31
N ARG A 343 -17.55 18.96 -6.15
CA ARG A 343 -17.33 17.54 -6.48
C ARG A 343 -18.14 16.62 -5.58
N VAL A 344 -18.13 16.86 -4.26
CA VAL A 344 -18.96 16.04 -3.34
C VAL A 344 -20.44 16.25 -3.61
N ARG A 345 -20.90 17.47 -3.88
CA ARG A 345 -22.30 17.74 -4.24
C ARG A 345 -22.71 17.13 -5.59
N SER A 346 -21.76 16.87 -6.49
CA SER A 346 -22.01 16.20 -7.77
C SER A 346 -22.06 14.67 -7.70
N ASP A 347 -21.56 14.08 -6.61
CA ASP A 347 -21.48 12.62 -6.44
C ASP A 347 -22.55 12.15 -5.42
N PRO A 348 -23.67 11.55 -5.86
CA PRO A 348 -24.76 11.17 -4.95
C PRO A 348 -24.36 10.10 -3.92
N THR A 349 -23.25 9.40 -4.12
CA THR A 349 -22.73 8.40 -3.17
C THR A 349 -22.01 9.04 -1.97
N LEU A 350 -21.80 10.35 -1.97
CA LEU A 350 -21.05 11.08 -0.96
C LEU A 350 -21.86 12.20 -0.30
N ASN A 351 -21.53 12.51 0.95
CA ASN A 351 -22.13 13.59 1.73
C ASN A 351 -21.07 14.28 2.62
N THR A 352 -21.41 15.42 3.22
CA THR A 352 -20.51 16.19 4.08
C THR A 352 -21.14 16.57 5.42
N SER A 353 -20.30 16.71 6.44
CA SER A 353 -20.69 17.25 7.73
C SER A 353 -21.11 18.72 7.66
N VAL A 354 -21.69 19.21 8.75
CA VAL A 354 -21.68 20.64 9.08
C VAL A 354 -20.26 21.20 9.01
N SER A 355 -20.11 22.44 8.53
CA SER A 355 -18.82 23.13 8.55
C SER A 355 -18.45 23.50 9.99
N TYR A 356 -17.26 23.09 10.44
CA TYR A 356 -16.74 23.40 11.78
C TYR A 356 -15.68 24.51 11.79
N HIS A 357 -15.17 24.90 10.61
CA HIS A 357 -14.24 26.02 10.45
C HIS A 357 -14.39 26.64 9.04
N TYR A 358 -14.00 27.91 8.88
CA TYR A 358 -14.13 28.67 7.64
C TYR A 358 -12.90 29.53 7.37
N THR A 359 -12.37 29.45 6.15
CA THR A 359 -11.19 30.20 5.74
C THR A 359 -11.24 30.53 4.24
N ALA A 360 -10.12 30.97 3.67
CA ALA A 360 -9.95 31.24 2.24
C ALA A 360 -8.66 30.59 1.74
N TYR A 361 -8.50 30.55 0.42
CA TYR A 361 -7.19 30.32 -0.17
C TYR A 361 -6.42 31.64 -0.33
N VAL A 362 -5.11 31.62 -0.08
CA VAL A 362 -4.20 32.74 -0.33
C VAL A 362 -3.10 32.35 -1.30
N THR A 363 -2.57 33.33 -2.02
CA THR A 363 -1.34 33.16 -2.78
C THR A 363 -0.10 33.25 -1.88
N LEU A 364 0.94 32.50 -2.22
CA LEU A 364 2.30 32.74 -1.75
C LEU A 364 3.14 33.23 -2.93
N THR A 365 3.90 34.30 -2.72
CA THR A 365 4.74 34.97 -3.73
C THR A 365 6.17 35.14 -3.21
N ALA A 366 7.18 35.24 -4.09
CA ALA A 366 8.53 35.63 -3.68
C ALA A 366 8.52 36.96 -2.89
N ALA A 367 9.28 37.04 -1.79
CA ALA A 367 9.33 38.22 -0.91
C ALA A 367 9.87 39.50 -1.59
N LYS A 368 10.51 39.36 -2.76
CA LYS A 368 11.01 40.47 -3.60
C LYS A 368 10.11 40.78 -4.80
N ALA A 369 9.05 40.01 -5.02
CA ALA A 369 8.06 40.34 -6.04
C ALA A 369 7.12 41.43 -5.52
N PRO A 370 6.60 42.33 -6.39
CA PRO A 370 5.46 43.15 -6.01
C PRO A 370 4.28 42.23 -5.65
N VAL A 371 3.60 42.52 -4.53
CA VAL A 371 2.41 41.78 -4.09
C VAL A 371 1.42 41.70 -5.25
N LEU A 372 1.06 40.49 -5.66
CA LEU A 372 0.07 40.26 -6.72
C LEU A 372 -1.31 40.70 -6.21
N GLN A 373 -1.68 41.96 -6.47
CA GLN A 373 -3.09 42.33 -6.49
C GLN A 373 -3.78 41.57 -7.63
N PRO A 374 -5.06 41.17 -7.50
CA PRO A 374 -5.74 40.32 -8.48
C PRO A 374 -5.74 40.84 -9.94
N ALA A 375 -5.56 42.15 -10.15
CA ALA A 375 -5.51 42.78 -11.47
C ALA A 375 -4.08 43.01 -12.03
N ALA A 376 -3.01 42.69 -11.29
CA ALA A 376 -1.70 43.32 -11.50
C ALA A 376 -0.78 42.72 -12.57
N ARG A 377 -1.06 41.50 -13.07
CA ARG A 377 -0.29 40.88 -14.17
C ARG A 377 -1.14 39.94 -15.04
N ALA A 378 -1.57 40.43 -16.20
CA ALA A 378 -1.93 39.55 -17.30
C ALA A 378 -0.70 38.70 -17.70
N GLY A 379 -0.87 37.38 -17.83
CA GLY A 379 0.24 36.46 -18.10
C GLY A 379 0.93 35.89 -16.87
N ALA A 380 0.41 36.10 -15.65
CA ALA A 380 0.98 35.50 -14.44
C ALA A 380 0.68 33.98 -14.36
N LEU A 381 1.73 33.16 -14.34
CA LEU A 381 1.65 31.73 -14.03
C LEU A 381 1.53 31.54 -12.51
N VAL A 382 0.37 31.04 -12.07
CA VAL A 382 0.12 30.65 -10.69
C VAL A 382 -0.04 29.13 -10.63
N ALA A 383 0.77 28.47 -9.82
CA ALA A 383 0.82 27.02 -9.75
C ALA A 383 -0.10 26.44 -8.68
N ALA A 384 -0.67 25.27 -8.98
CA ALA A 384 -1.40 24.41 -8.05
C ALA A 384 -1.19 22.94 -8.42
N PHE A 385 -1.43 22.02 -7.49
CA PHE A 385 -1.31 20.59 -7.79
C PHE A 385 -2.44 20.11 -8.69
N GLU A 386 -2.10 19.32 -9.70
CA GLU A 386 -3.05 18.78 -10.66
C GLU A 386 -4.12 17.92 -9.96
N GLY A 387 -5.39 18.17 -10.29
CA GLY A 387 -6.54 17.51 -9.69
C GLY A 387 -6.88 17.95 -8.27
N SER A 388 -6.26 19.02 -7.74
CA SER A 388 -6.46 19.49 -6.36
C SER A 388 -7.55 20.56 -6.19
N ALA A 389 -8.00 20.77 -4.94
CA ALA A 389 -9.02 21.77 -4.62
C ALA A 389 -8.50 23.20 -4.82
N GLU A 390 -7.20 23.41 -4.60
CA GLU A 390 -6.49 24.64 -4.89
C GLU A 390 -6.46 24.94 -6.39
N GLU A 391 -6.24 23.93 -7.24
CA GLU A 391 -6.26 24.10 -8.69
C GLU A 391 -7.66 24.46 -9.21
N ARG A 392 -8.70 23.78 -8.71
CA ARG A 392 -10.09 24.11 -9.05
C ARG A 392 -10.50 25.50 -8.55
N ALA A 393 -10.09 25.90 -7.36
CA ALA A 393 -10.29 27.26 -6.86
C ALA A 393 -9.60 28.32 -7.76
N LEU A 394 -8.37 28.07 -8.22
CA LEU A 394 -7.71 28.96 -9.20
C LEU A 394 -8.41 28.98 -10.56
N ARG A 395 -8.83 27.82 -11.10
CA ARG A 395 -9.51 27.75 -12.40
C ARG A 395 -10.84 28.50 -12.36
N SER A 396 -11.63 28.34 -11.30
CA SER A 396 -12.85 29.10 -11.07
C SER A 396 -12.59 30.61 -10.90
N ALA A 397 -11.50 31.00 -10.23
CA ALA A 397 -11.11 32.41 -10.13
C ALA A 397 -10.63 32.99 -11.48
N ALA A 398 -9.94 32.20 -12.31
CA ALA A 398 -9.44 32.62 -13.62
C ALA A 398 -10.57 32.91 -14.62
N LEU A 399 -11.70 32.18 -14.53
CA LEU A 399 -12.93 32.50 -15.29
C LEU A 399 -13.47 33.91 -14.98
N ALA A 400 -13.25 34.42 -13.76
CA ALA A 400 -13.64 35.76 -13.33
C ALA A 400 -12.52 36.82 -13.49
N GLN A 401 -11.29 36.42 -13.84
CA GLN A 401 -10.11 37.30 -13.88
C GLN A 401 -9.26 37.05 -15.14
N PRO A 402 -9.61 37.67 -16.29
CA PRO A 402 -8.89 37.51 -17.55
C PRO A 402 -7.41 37.92 -17.42
N GLY A 403 -6.51 36.93 -17.50
CA GLY A 403 -5.06 37.12 -17.38
C GLY A 403 -4.38 36.26 -16.30
N LEU A 404 -5.14 35.58 -15.45
CA LEU A 404 -4.64 34.56 -14.53
C LEU A 404 -4.43 33.22 -15.27
N HIS A 405 -3.20 32.70 -15.31
CA HIS A 405 -2.88 31.43 -15.95
C HIS A 405 -2.52 30.36 -14.91
N VAL A 406 -3.29 29.28 -14.88
CA VAL A 406 -3.09 28.15 -13.96
C VAL A 406 -2.02 27.23 -14.54
N LEU A 407 -0.94 27.01 -13.79
CA LEU A 407 0.11 26.05 -14.11
C LEU A 407 -0.13 24.76 -13.29
N PRO A 408 -0.61 23.66 -13.90
CA PRO A 408 -0.76 22.40 -13.19
C PRO A 408 0.61 21.83 -12.81
N VAL A 409 0.73 21.35 -11.59
CA VAL A 409 1.93 20.71 -11.04
C VAL A 409 1.61 19.25 -10.73
N ALA A 410 2.33 18.33 -11.35
CA ALA A 410 2.14 16.89 -11.15
C ALA A 410 2.22 16.53 -9.64
N PRO A 411 1.31 15.69 -9.08
CA PRO A 411 1.23 15.44 -7.64
C PRO A 411 2.47 14.77 -7.00
N ALA A 412 3.40 14.27 -7.82
CA ALA A 412 4.69 13.74 -7.36
C ALA A 412 5.72 14.84 -7.02
N VAL A 413 5.46 16.12 -7.32
CA VAL A 413 6.34 17.24 -6.96
C VAL A 413 6.11 17.63 -5.49
N PRO A 414 7.14 17.70 -4.63
CA PRO A 414 6.96 18.10 -3.24
C PRO A 414 6.55 19.57 -3.10
N LEU A 415 5.66 19.89 -2.16
CA LEU A 415 5.33 21.28 -1.81
C LEU A 415 6.57 22.13 -1.46
N PRO A 416 7.56 21.66 -0.66
CA PRO A 416 8.79 22.42 -0.43
C PRO A 416 9.57 22.77 -1.72
N LYS A 417 9.53 21.88 -2.73
CA LYS A 417 10.14 22.10 -4.05
C LYS A 417 9.36 23.18 -4.82
N LEU A 418 8.02 23.11 -4.84
CA LEU A 418 7.17 24.13 -5.45
C LEU A 418 7.35 25.51 -4.81
N LEU A 419 7.38 25.59 -3.47
CA LEU A 419 7.63 26.81 -2.71
C LEU A 419 9.00 27.43 -3.06
N SER A 420 10.04 26.60 -3.24
CA SER A 420 11.34 27.07 -3.72
C SER A 420 11.29 27.62 -5.15
N ARG A 421 10.51 27.02 -6.07
CA ARG A 421 10.36 27.55 -7.45
C ARG A 421 9.67 28.92 -7.47
N VAL A 422 8.67 29.11 -6.61
CA VAL A 422 8.03 30.42 -6.39
C VAL A 422 9.03 31.43 -5.81
N ALA A 423 9.83 31.05 -4.81
CA ALA A 423 10.82 31.94 -4.19
C ALA A 423 11.92 32.42 -5.16
N HIS A 424 12.36 31.55 -6.08
CA HIS A 424 13.31 31.91 -7.14
C HIS A 424 12.65 32.66 -8.32
N GLY A 425 11.32 32.77 -8.36
CA GLY A 425 10.58 33.44 -9.43
C GLY A 425 10.42 32.61 -10.72
N GLU A 426 10.68 31.29 -10.70
CA GLU A 426 10.32 30.38 -11.80
C GLU A 426 8.80 30.33 -12.02
N VAL A 427 8.04 30.59 -10.96
CA VAL A 427 6.57 30.66 -10.94
C VAL A 427 6.18 31.95 -10.19
N ALA A 428 5.16 32.68 -10.65
CA ALA A 428 4.81 33.97 -10.05
C ALA A 428 4.19 33.82 -8.64
N ALA A 429 3.38 32.76 -8.44
CA ALA A 429 2.81 32.38 -7.16
C ALA A 429 2.46 30.89 -7.10
N THR A 430 2.26 30.38 -5.89
CA THR A 430 1.42 29.19 -5.65
C THR A 430 0.22 29.59 -4.77
N ILE A 431 -0.76 28.71 -4.65
CA ILE A 431 -1.95 28.87 -3.80
C ILE A 431 -1.88 27.88 -2.62
N VAL A 432 -2.36 28.30 -1.44
CA VAL A 432 -2.43 27.48 -0.21
C VAL A 432 -3.66 27.87 0.64
N ASP A 433 -4.06 27.01 1.57
CA ASP A 433 -4.98 27.33 2.66
C ASP A 433 -4.41 28.50 3.51
N ALA A 434 -5.22 29.53 3.81
CA ALA A 434 -4.77 30.74 4.50
C ALA A 434 -4.23 30.46 5.91
N ASP A 435 -4.81 29.49 6.61
CA ASP A 435 -4.35 29.12 7.95
C ASP A 435 -3.03 28.35 7.89
N ALA A 436 -2.76 27.64 6.80
CA ALA A 436 -1.51 26.89 6.59
C ALA A 436 -0.33 27.79 6.19
N ALA A 437 -0.58 28.96 5.60
CA ALA A 437 0.46 29.88 5.13
C ALA A 437 1.49 30.29 6.23
N PRO A 438 1.10 30.69 7.46
CA PRO A 438 2.06 30.93 8.55
C PRO A 438 2.94 29.73 8.90
N THR A 439 2.43 28.51 8.78
CA THR A 439 3.22 27.28 9.01
C THR A 439 4.31 27.13 7.97
N LEU A 440 3.94 27.30 6.68
CA LEU A 440 4.83 27.17 5.53
C LEU A 440 5.89 28.29 5.47
N LEU A 441 5.59 29.47 6.03
CA LEU A 441 6.50 30.61 6.07
C LEU A 441 7.42 30.65 7.31
N ARG A 442 7.23 29.74 8.29
CA ARG A 442 7.90 29.78 9.61
C ARG A 442 9.42 29.94 9.56
N ASN A 443 10.08 29.34 8.56
CA ASN A 443 11.53 29.40 8.35
C ASN A 443 11.90 29.99 6.96
N ARG A 444 11.00 30.74 6.34
CA ARG A 444 11.12 31.28 4.98
C ARG A 444 10.92 32.79 4.94
N SER A 445 12.03 33.53 4.84
CA SER A 445 12.03 34.97 4.51
C SER A 445 12.09 35.25 3.00
N ASP A 446 12.03 34.19 2.17
CA ASP A 446 12.08 34.26 0.71
C ASP A 446 10.68 34.26 0.06
N LEU A 447 9.64 33.99 0.83
CA LEU A 447 8.22 34.04 0.45
C LEU A 447 7.42 34.99 1.37
N VAL A 448 6.30 35.47 0.86
CA VAL A 448 5.28 36.25 1.61
C VAL A 448 3.87 35.80 1.21
N ILE A 449 2.89 36.09 2.07
CA ILE A 449 1.46 35.93 1.75
C ILE A 449 1.04 37.06 0.80
N GLY A 450 0.47 36.70 -0.35
CA GLY A 450 -0.07 37.60 -1.35
C GLY A 450 -1.58 37.85 -1.18
N ALA A 451 -2.29 38.10 -2.29
CA ALA A 451 -3.74 38.26 -2.26
C ALA A 451 -4.47 36.95 -1.94
N ALA A 452 -5.63 37.08 -1.29
CA ALA A 452 -6.62 36.02 -1.17
C ALA A 452 -7.34 35.77 -2.51
N ILE A 453 -7.66 34.51 -2.78
CA ILE A 453 -8.49 34.09 -3.91
C ILE A 453 -9.96 34.21 -3.49
N PRO A 454 -10.87 34.72 -4.36
CA PRO A 454 -12.30 34.89 -4.04
C PRO A 454 -13.06 33.55 -4.07
N HIS A 455 -12.64 32.60 -3.23
CA HIS A 455 -13.22 31.28 -3.07
C HIS A 455 -13.23 30.92 -1.58
N ARG A 456 -14.42 30.59 -1.03
CA ARG A 456 -14.59 30.28 0.39
C ARG A 456 -14.24 28.82 0.65
N LEU A 457 -13.21 28.57 1.45
CA LEU A 457 -12.89 27.24 1.93
C LEU A 457 -13.67 26.97 3.24
N THR A 458 -14.35 25.83 3.32
CA THR A 458 -15.00 25.39 4.56
C THR A 458 -14.49 24.01 4.95
N TYR A 459 -14.22 23.81 6.24
CA TYR A 459 -13.73 22.53 6.71
C TYR A 459 -14.92 21.65 7.09
N ARG A 460 -15.01 20.48 6.44
CA ARG A 460 -16.04 19.45 6.62
C ARG A 460 -15.39 18.07 6.67
N TRP A 461 -16.08 17.08 7.19
CA TRP A 461 -15.75 15.68 7.02
C TRP A 461 -16.58 15.13 5.87
N THR A 462 -15.97 14.37 4.96
CA THR A 462 -16.68 13.69 3.86
C THR A 462 -16.96 12.25 4.25
N VAL A 463 -18.19 11.80 4.01
CA VAL A 463 -18.68 10.44 4.30
C VAL A 463 -19.43 9.90 3.08
N ARG A 464 -19.75 8.61 3.08
CA ARG A 464 -20.70 8.05 2.11
C ARG A 464 -22.15 8.42 2.48
N SER A 465 -23.03 8.45 1.48
CA SER A 465 -24.47 8.68 1.64
C SER A 465 -25.26 7.45 2.11
N ASP A 466 -24.62 6.27 2.17
CA ASP A 466 -25.23 4.98 2.54
C ASP A 466 -25.52 4.85 4.05
N ASP A 467 -24.85 5.65 4.89
CA ASP A 467 -24.95 5.62 6.35
C ASP A 467 -25.25 7.00 6.96
N PRO A 468 -26.51 7.50 6.83
CA PRO A 468 -26.91 8.77 7.43
C PRO A 468 -26.77 8.80 8.95
N ALA A 469 -26.85 7.65 9.62
CA ALA A 469 -26.69 7.55 11.08
C ALA A 469 -25.24 7.85 11.54
N PHE A 470 -24.23 7.55 10.71
CA PHE A 470 -22.86 7.99 10.96
C PHE A 470 -22.69 9.50 10.75
N LEU A 471 -23.33 10.06 9.71
CA LEU A 471 -23.33 11.51 9.47
C LEU A 471 -23.99 12.27 10.64
N GLU A 472 -25.08 11.76 11.20
CA GLU A 472 -25.70 12.31 12.42
C GLU A 472 -24.76 12.29 13.62
N MET A 473 -24.04 11.18 13.86
CA MET A 473 -23.03 11.10 14.92
C MET A 473 -21.92 12.13 14.75
N VAL A 474 -21.37 12.26 13.54
CA VAL A 474 -20.33 13.25 13.20
C VAL A 474 -20.84 14.68 13.42
N ASN A 475 -22.05 15.00 12.95
CA ASN A 475 -22.64 16.32 13.11
C ASN A 475 -22.92 16.68 14.58
N GLY A 476 -23.40 15.73 15.38
CA GLY A 476 -23.60 15.91 16.82
C GLY A 476 -22.27 16.21 17.54
N PHE A 477 -21.25 15.38 17.30
CA PHE A 477 -19.91 15.57 17.86
C PHE A 477 -19.28 16.92 17.49
N LEU A 478 -19.38 17.36 16.23
CA LEU A 478 -18.82 18.65 15.80
C LEU A 478 -19.52 19.85 16.46
N HIS A 479 -20.84 19.76 16.63
CA HIS A 479 -21.65 20.77 17.31
C HIS A 479 -21.36 20.85 18.82
N ASP A 480 -21.17 19.71 19.48
CA ASP A 480 -20.78 19.68 20.89
C ASP A 480 -19.30 20.05 21.08
N SER A 481 -18.42 19.74 20.13
CA SER A 481 -17.01 20.20 20.09
C SER A 481 -16.88 21.72 19.96
N TYR A 482 -17.80 22.35 19.24
CA TYR A 482 -17.93 23.81 19.18
C TYR A 482 -18.37 24.38 20.53
N ARG A 483 -19.43 23.82 21.12
CA ARG A 483 -19.99 24.28 22.42
C ARG A 483 -19.07 24.03 23.62
N GLY A 484 -18.33 22.93 23.61
CA GLY A 484 -17.38 22.55 24.67
C GLY A 484 -16.02 23.22 24.59
N GLY A 485 -15.76 24.05 23.56
CA GLY A 485 -14.48 24.76 23.39
C GLY A 485 -13.32 23.89 22.91
N LEU A 486 -13.58 22.65 22.47
CA LEU A 486 -12.57 21.78 21.87
C LEU A 486 -12.02 22.40 20.58
N LEU A 487 -12.91 22.86 19.69
CA LEU A 487 -12.50 23.50 18.43
C LEU A 487 -11.63 24.72 18.70
N ALA A 488 -12.06 25.66 19.54
CA ALA A 488 -11.27 26.85 19.91
C ALA A 488 -9.89 26.49 20.52
N THR A 489 -9.81 25.38 21.26
CA THR A 489 -8.53 24.88 21.82
C THR A 489 -7.60 24.33 20.74
N LEU A 490 -8.14 23.65 19.72
CA LEU A 490 -7.38 23.15 18.58
C LEU A 490 -7.01 24.28 17.60
N GLU A 491 -7.91 25.23 17.33
CA GLU A 491 -7.67 26.40 16.49
C GLU A 491 -6.52 27.25 17.07
N SER A 492 -6.53 27.50 18.38
CA SER A 492 -5.44 28.18 19.08
C SER A 492 -4.11 27.43 18.98
N ARG A 493 -4.12 26.10 18.94
CA ARG A 493 -2.93 25.24 18.84
C ARG A 493 -2.32 25.17 17.43
N TYR A 494 -3.15 25.17 16.39
CA TYR A 494 -2.74 24.93 14.99
C TYR A 494 -2.76 26.18 14.11
N PHE A 495 -3.73 27.08 14.28
CA PHE A 495 -3.90 28.30 13.49
C PHE A 495 -3.42 29.56 14.24
N GLY A 496 -3.39 29.51 15.58
CA GLY A 496 -2.95 30.61 16.43
C GLY A 496 -1.50 31.07 16.20
N ARG A 497 -1.23 32.38 16.43
CA ARG A 497 0.07 33.05 16.22
C ARG A 497 1.30 32.42 16.91
N ARG A 498 1.11 31.47 17.83
CA ARG A 498 2.16 30.67 18.46
C ARG A 498 1.81 29.17 18.37
N GLN A 499 1.60 28.68 17.14
CA GLN A 499 1.28 27.28 16.88
C GLN A 499 2.28 26.38 17.60
N SER A 500 1.77 25.50 18.46
CA SER A 500 2.57 24.70 19.40
C SER A 500 2.85 23.29 18.89
N ALA A 501 2.05 22.82 17.93
CA ALA A 501 2.40 21.69 17.07
C ALA A 501 2.92 22.24 15.73
N VAL A 502 4.00 21.66 15.22
CA VAL A 502 4.69 22.13 14.00
C VAL A 502 5.16 20.92 13.19
N PRO A 503 4.95 20.90 11.86
CA PRO A 503 5.53 19.87 10.99
C PRO A 503 7.07 19.82 11.06
N ALA A 504 7.64 18.67 10.72
CA ALA A 504 9.04 18.59 10.34
C ALA A 504 9.28 19.33 9.01
N ASP A 505 10.25 20.26 8.97
CA ASP A 505 10.48 21.16 7.82
C ASP A 505 10.77 20.40 6.50
N GLU A 506 11.59 19.34 6.55
CA GLU A 506 11.63 18.23 5.60
C GLU A 506 12.02 16.95 6.38
N PRO A 507 11.15 15.96 6.58
CA PRO A 507 11.51 14.68 7.21
C PRO A 507 12.24 13.77 6.20
N ARG A 508 13.47 14.16 5.84
CA ARG A 508 14.43 13.30 5.12
C ARG A 508 14.80 12.07 5.95
N GLU A 509 14.78 12.24 7.26
CA GLU A 509 14.89 11.21 8.29
C GLU A 509 13.56 11.14 9.05
N LEU A 510 13.03 9.94 9.23
CA LEU A 510 11.88 9.60 10.07
C LEU A 510 12.29 9.41 11.53
N SER A 511 13.56 9.06 11.77
CA SER A 511 14.15 8.87 13.10
C SER A 511 15.67 9.13 13.10
N PRO A 512 16.28 9.44 14.26
CA PRO A 512 17.74 9.51 14.42
C PRO A 512 18.49 8.19 14.17
N PHE A 513 17.79 7.10 13.85
CA PHE A 513 18.34 5.77 13.65
C PHE A 513 18.19 5.27 12.21
N ASP A 514 17.66 6.08 11.29
CA ASP A 514 17.26 5.65 9.95
C ASP A 514 18.36 4.91 9.18
N GLN A 515 19.62 5.34 9.24
CA GLN A 515 20.72 4.63 8.59
C GLN A 515 20.92 3.21 9.15
N ILE A 516 20.75 3.03 10.46
CA ILE A 516 20.84 1.72 11.13
C ILE A 516 19.64 0.86 10.72
N VAL A 517 18.44 1.44 10.71
CA VAL A 517 17.20 0.77 10.32
C VAL A 517 17.27 0.33 8.85
N GLN A 518 17.71 1.21 7.95
CA GLN A 518 17.92 0.92 6.53
C GLN A 518 18.92 -0.22 6.31
N ASN A 519 20.07 -0.21 7.01
CA ASN A 519 21.08 -1.26 6.90
C ASN A 519 20.51 -2.64 7.27
N TYR A 520 19.77 -2.76 8.37
CA TYR A 520 19.20 -4.04 8.79
C TYR A 520 17.95 -4.44 7.99
N ALA A 521 17.09 -3.48 7.61
CA ALA A 521 15.94 -3.75 6.76
C ALA A 521 16.36 -4.24 5.37
N GLN A 522 17.38 -3.62 4.74
CA GLN A 522 17.94 -4.07 3.46
C GLN A 522 18.62 -5.44 3.57
N ARG A 523 19.23 -5.76 4.72
CA ARG A 523 19.85 -7.06 5.01
C ARG A 523 18.83 -8.18 5.19
N TYR A 524 17.68 -7.90 5.79
CA TYR A 524 16.65 -8.90 6.09
C TYR A 524 15.44 -8.85 5.13
N GLY A 525 15.46 -7.97 4.13
CA GLY A 525 14.42 -7.86 3.11
C GLY A 525 13.12 -7.30 3.67
N PHE A 526 13.15 -6.11 4.27
CA PHE A 526 11.99 -5.34 4.74
C PHE A 526 12.04 -3.91 4.18
N ASP A 527 10.89 -3.27 3.98
CA ASP A 527 10.82 -1.81 3.91
C ASP A 527 11.26 -1.21 5.25
N TRP A 528 12.33 -0.41 5.24
CA TRP A 528 12.88 0.22 6.42
C TRP A 528 11.87 1.13 7.14
N ARG A 529 10.90 1.69 6.41
CA ARG A 529 9.84 2.55 6.95
C ARG A 529 8.83 1.76 7.79
N LEU A 530 8.61 0.48 7.47
CA LEU A 530 7.81 -0.42 8.31
C LEU A 530 8.53 -0.72 9.63
N ILE A 531 9.86 -0.90 9.58
CA ILE A 531 10.68 -1.10 10.79
C ILE A 531 10.72 0.18 11.64
N SER A 532 10.85 1.38 11.04
CA SER A 532 10.74 2.64 11.78
C SER A 532 9.35 2.82 12.42
N ALA A 533 8.28 2.43 11.72
CA ALA A 533 6.92 2.44 12.29
C ALA A 533 6.76 1.45 13.46
N GLN A 534 7.39 0.27 13.37
CA GLN A 534 7.45 -0.69 14.48
C GLN A 534 8.23 -0.11 15.67
N ILE A 535 9.43 0.43 15.46
CA ILE A 535 10.26 1.06 16.52
C ILE A 535 9.50 2.19 17.23
N TYR A 536 8.75 3.01 16.48
CA TYR A 536 7.92 4.05 17.08
C TYR A 536 6.82 3.47 17.96
N GLN A 537 6.13 2.40 17.51
CA GLN A 537 5.10 1.72 18.31
C GLN A 537 5.68 0.99 19.53
N GLU A 538 6.91 0.48 19.47
CA GLU A 538 7.57 -0.19 20.60
C GLU A 538 8.13 0.80 21.64
N SER A 539 8.74 1.91 21.20
CA SER A 539 9.58 2.76 22.06
C SER A 539 9.42 4.28 21.87
N GLN A 540 8.64 4.74 20.89
CA GLN A 540 8.65 6.14 20.41
C GLN A 540 10.07 6.66 20.12
N PHE A 541 10.94 5.79 19.59
CA PHE A 541 12.37 6.05 19.36
C PHE A 541 13.23 6.27 20.63
N ASP A 542 12.79 5.89 21.83
CA ASP A 542 13.66 5.92 23.03
C ASP A 542 14.55 4.64 23.13
N PRO A 543 15.89 4.75 22.95
CA PRO A 543 16.78 3.61 23.11
C PRO A 543 16.95 3.14 24.56
N ARG A 544 16.42 3.88 25.54
CA ARG A 544 16.45 3.54 26.97
C ARG A 544 15.12 2.97 27.49
N ALA A 545 14.09 2.85 26.65
CA ALA A 545 12.77 2.36 27.04
C ALA A 545 12.85 0.96 27.67
N VAL A 546 12.20 0.77 28.82
CA VAL A 546 12.07 -0.52 29.51
C VAL A 546 10.62 -0.78 29.86
N SER A 547 10.06 -1.89 29.39
CA SER A 547 8.68 -2.27 29.69
C SER A 547 8.52 -2.82 31.13
N PRO A 548 7.29 -2.86 31.67
CA PRO A 548 6.97 -3.61 32.90
C PRO A 548 7.26 -5.12 32.82
N SER A 549 7.39 -5.69 31.62
CA SER A 549 7.81 -7.09 31.40
C SER A 549 9.33 -7.27 31.26
N GLY A 550 10.12 -6.21 31.41
CA GLY A 550 11.58 -6.24 31.33
C GLY A 550 12.14 -6.26 29.91
N ALA A 551 11.31 -5.99 28.89
CA ALA A 551 11.74 -5.77 27.51
C ALA A 551 12.49 -4.43 27.40
N ARG A 552 13.42 -4.30 26.44
CA ARG A 552 14.38 -3.18 26.41
C ARG A 552 14.66 -2.63 25.00
N GLY A 553 14.91 -1.33 24.96
CA GLY A 553 15.45 -0.60 23.80
C GLY A 553 14.45 -0.38 22.68
N LEU A 554 14.96 0.06 21.53
CA LEU A 554 14.17 0.58 20.41
C LEU A 554 13.08 -0.37 19.88
N MET A 555 13.32 -1.68 19.90
CA MET A 555 12.38 -2.71 19.44
C MET A 555 11.83 -3.57 20.58
N GLN A 556 11.88 -3.09 21.83
CA GLN A 556 11.41 -3.76 23.04
C GLN A 556 11.67 -5.28 23.06
N MET A 557 12.95 -5.65 22.94
CA MET A 557 13.35 -7.06 22.97
C MET A 557 13.53 -7.55 24.41
N LEU A 558 13.01 -8.74 24.72
CA LEU A 558 13.33 -9.43 25.96
C LEU A 558 14.78 -9.92 25.93
N PRO A 559 15.58 -9.72 27.01
CA PRO A 559 16.98 -10.16 27.04
C PRO A 559 17.19 -11.66 26.80
N SER A 560 16.22 -12.50 27.17
CA SER A 560 16.23 -13.94 26.89
C SER A 560 16.10 -14.24 25.38
N THR A 561 15.14 -13.61 24.69
CA THR A 561 14.93 -13.74 23.24
C THR A 561 16.14 -13.21 22.47
N ALA A 562 16.68 -12.05 22.88
CA ALA A 562 17.90 -11.48 22.29
C ALA A 562 19.09 -12.44 22.43
N LYS A 563 19.29 -13.04 23.61
CA LYS A 563 20.35 -14.04 23.85
C LYS A 563 20.17 -15.29 22.99
N ALA A 564 18.94 -15.79 22.83
CA ALA A 564 18.65 -16.93 21.96
C ALA A 564 18.97 -16.63 20.47
N LEU A 565 18.81 -15.38 20.04
CA LEU A 565 19.17 -14.91 18.70
C LEU A 565 20.67 -14.58 18.55
N GLY A 566 21.48 -14.73 19.61
CA GLY A 566 22.94 -14.53 19.61
C GLY A 566 23.42 -13.19 20.15
N PHE A 567 22.53 -12.31 20.64
CA PHE A 567 22.89 -10.99 21.16
C PHE A 567 23.16 -11.02 22.66
N GLN A 568 24.38 -10.66 23.07
CA GLN A 568 24.77 -10.61 24.49
C GLN A 568 24.28 -9.34 25.20
N SER A 569 23.96 -8.28 24.46
CA SER A 569 23.51 -6.99 25.00
C SER A 569 22.57 -6.28 24.02
N LEU A 570 21.66 -5.47 24.57
CA LEU A 570 20.75 -4.56 23.84
C LEU A 570 21.05 -3.08 24.17
N ALA A 571 22.21 -2.78 24.77
CA ALA A 571 22.53 -1.45 25.32
C ALA A 571 22.87 -0.38 24.28
N THR A 572 23.00 -0.75 23.00
CA THR A 572 23.28 0.17 21.87
C THR A 572 22.13 0.12 20.86
N PRO A 573 21.77 1.25 20.21
CA PRO A 573 20.76 1.27 19.15
C PRO A 573 20.98 0.23 18.05
N ASP A 574 22.23 0.06 17.61
CA ASP A 574 22.63 -0.94 16.61
C ASP A 574 22.24 -2.37 17.01
N ALA A 575 22.75 -2.87 18.14
CA ALA A 575 22.40 -4.21 18.64
C ALA A 575 20.90 -4.37 18.96
N ALA A 576 20.21 -3.32 19.42
CA ALA A 576 18.78 -3.37 19.69
C ALA A 576 17.92 -3.49 18.42
N ILE A 577 18.25 -2.71 17.38
CA ILE A 577 17.60 -2.79 16.06
C ILE A 577 17.95 -4.11 15.39
N HIS A 578 19.23 -4.52 15.38
CA HIS A 578 19.62 -5.80 14.77
C HIS A 578 18.91 -6.99 15.41
N ALA A 579 18.78 -7.01 16.74
CA ALA A 579 18.05 -8.06 17.45
C ALA A 579 16.56 -8.10 17.08
N GLY A 580 15.87 -6.96 17.06
CA GLY A 580 14.46 -6.89 16.72
C GLY A 580 14.17 -7.23 15.25
N VAL A 581 14.94 -6.67 14.30
CA VAL A 581 14.77 -6.98 12.86
C VAL A 581 15.10 -8.45 12.57
N LYS A 582 16.14 -9.03 13.19
CA LYS A 582 16.44 -10.47 13.06
C LYS A 582 15.32 -11.33 13.65
N TYR A 583 14.69 -10.91 14.76
CA TYR A 583 13.56 -11.62 15.36
C TYR A 583 12.32 -11.59 14.44
N LEU A 584 11.96 -10.41 13.92
CA LEU A 584 10.87 -10.27 12.95
C LEU A 584 11.13 -11.09 11.68
N TRP A 585 12.36 -11.14 11.20
CA TRP A 585 12.77 -12.00 10.09
C TRP A 585 12.56 -13.49 10.40
N SER A 586 12.97 -13.98 11.58
CA SER A 586 12.71 -15.37 11.96
C SER A 586 11.21 -15.69 12.04
N LEU A 587 10.39 -14.79 12.59
CA LEU A 587 8.94 -14.95 12.65
C LEU A 587 8.30 -14.95 11.24
N ARG A 588 8.80 -14.12 10.33
CA ARG A 588 8.32 -14.11 8.93
C ARG A 588 8.63 -15.41 8.20
N ASN A 589 9.79 -16.00 8.48
CA ASN A 589 10.19 -17.27 7.89
C ASN A 589 9.38 -18.45 8.48
N GLU A 590 8.97 -18.37 9.75
CA GLU A 590 8.10 -19.37 10.40
C GLU A 590 6.72 -19.47 9.72
N PHE A 591 6.26 -18.42 9.04
CA PHE A 591 5.04 -18.42 8.22
C PHE A 591 5.28 -18.59 6.71
N ALA A 592 6.51 -18.87 6.24
CA ALA A 592 6.84 -18.74 4.82
C ALA A 592 6.16 -19.79 3.91
N GLU A 593 6.04 -21.03 4.38
CA GLU A 593 5.39 -22.12 3.63
C GLU A 593 3.85 -21.99 3.62
N ASP A 594 3.31 -21.23 4.57
CA ASP A 594 1.89 -21.30 4.98
C ASP A 594 1.07 -20.05 4.59
N LEU A 595 1.72 -18.98 4.09
CA LEU A 595 1.12 -17.68 3.77
C LEU A 595 1.72 -17.04 2.49
N PRO A 596 0.94 -16.25 1.72
CA PRO A 596 1.45 -15.44 0.61
C PRO A 596 2.38 -14.31 1.09
N ALA A 597 3.31 -13.86 0.25
CA ALA A 597 4.38 -12.94 0.67
C ALA A 597 3.89 -11.56 1.13
N SER A 598 2.72 -11.12 0.66
CA SER A 598 1.97 -9.95 1.11
C SER A 598 1.69 -9.96 2.62
N GLU A 599 1.28 -11.12 3.14
CA GLU A 599 0.72 -11.29 4.47
C GLU A 599 1.74 -11.82 5.48
N ARG A 600 2.73 -12.62 5.06
CA ARG A 600 3.80 -13.19 5.93
C ARG A 600 4.36 -12.18 6.95
N THR A 601 4.63 -10.94 6.52
CA THR A 601 5.20 -9.89 7.38
C THR A 601 4.20 -9.31 8.38
N TRP A 602 2.91 -9.21 8.03
CA TRP A 602 1.87 -8.76 8.96
C TRP A 602 1.60 -9.81 10.03
N PHE A 603 1.55 -11.09 9.65
CA PHE A 603 1.47 -12.19 10.61
C PHE A 603 2.73 -12.26 11.50
N ALA A 604 3.91 -11.96 10.96
CA ALA A 604 5.14 -11.82 11.75
C ALA A 604 5.08 -10.66 12.77
N LEU A 605 4.56 -9.49 12.39
CA LEU A 605 4.36 -8.35 13.31
C LEU A 605 3.34 -8.67 14.41
N ALA A 606 2.25 -9.35 14.08
CA ALA A 606 1.28 -9.82 15.06
C ALA A 606 1.91 -10.86 16.02
N ALA A 607 2.69 -11.80 15.49
CA ALA A 607 3.41 -12.80 16.27
C ALA A 607 4.53 -12.18 17.14
N TYR A 608 5.16 -11.10 16.70
CA TYR A 608 6.14 -10.33 17.47
C TYR A 608 5.51 -9.81 18.78
N ASN A 609 4.30 -9.25 18.67
CA ASN A 609 3.56 -8.71 19.82
C ASN A 609 2.92 -9.81 20.70
N THR A 610 2.25 -10.80 20.09
CA THR A 610 1.33 -11.71 20.82
C THR A 610 1.75 -13.19 20.84
N GLY A 611 2.76 -13.56 20.06
CA GLY A 611 3.29 -14.92 19.91
C GLY A 611 2.54 -15.78 18.89
N VAL A 612 3.29 -16.53 18.08
CA VAL A 612 2.80 -17.37 16.96
C VAL A 612 1.58 -18.22 17.34
N ASN A 613 1.63 -18.93 18.48
CA ASN A 613 0.52 -19.78 18.95
C ASN A 613 -0.86 -19.08 19.04
N ARG A 614 -0.90 -17.75 19.27
CA ARG A 614 -2.15 -16.97 19.29
C ARG A 614 -2.58 -16.51 17.89
N VAL A 615 -1.63 -16.21 17.00
CA VAL A 615 -1.89 -15.95 15.59
C VAL A 615 -2.48 -17.22 14.95
N GLU A 616 -1.86 -18.37 15.21
CA GLU A 616 -2.33 -19.69 14.78
C GLU A 616 -3.70 -20.08 15.33
N GLU A 617 -4.00 -19.71 16.58
CA GLU A 617 -5.35 -19.86 17.13
C GLU A 617 -6.38 -18.97 16.39
N ALA A 618 -5.99 -17.74 16.02
CA ALA A 618 -6.83 -16.84 15.24
C ALA A 618 -7.03 -17.33 13.80
N ARG A 619 -6.01 -17.90 13.13
CA ARG A 619 -6.16 -18.56 11.82
C ARG A 619 -7.13 -19.72 11.88
N ARG A 620 -6.99 -20.61 12.88
CA ARG A 620 -7.94 -21.73 13.08
C ARG A 620 -9.36 -21.27 13.40
N LEU A 621 -9.53 -20.11 14.03
CA LEU A 621 -10.85 -19.51 14.23
C LEU A 621 -11.38 -18.84 12.95
N ALA A 622 -10.56 -18.16 12.15
CA ALA A 622 -10.97 -17.57 10.88
C ALA A 622 -11.60 -18.62 9.95
N ARG A 623 -10.96 -19.79 9.79
CA ARG A 623 -11.53 -20.94 9.03
C ARG A 623 -12.92 -21.37 9.53
N LYS A 624 -13.16 -21.33 10.85
CA LYS A 624 -14.46 -21.66 11.48
C LYS A 624 -15.51 -20.54 11.40
N LEU A 625 -15.12 -19.38 10.91
CA LEU A 625 -15.97 -18.21 10.70
C LEU A 625 -16.15 -17.91 9.20
N GLU A 626 -15.67 -18.81 8.34
CA GLU A 626 -15.67 -18.66 6.87
C GLU A 626 -14.90 -17.41 6.39
N LEU A 627 -13.95 -16.95 7.22
CA LEU A 627 -13.00 -15.87 6.93
C LEU A 627 -11.67 -16.45 6.41
N ASP A 628 -10.98 -15.67 5.60
CA ASP A 628 -9.67 -16.02 5.04
C ASP A 628 -8.62 -16.22 6.17
N PRO A 629 -8.05 -17.43 6.33
CA PRO A 629 -7.06 -17.71 7.36
C PRO A 629 -5.64 -17.24 7.01
N ASN A 630 -5.42 -16.74 5.79
CA ASN A 630 -4.12 -16.36 5.27
C ASN A 630 -3.98 -14.83 5.11
N ARG A 631 -5.09 -14.09 5.25
CA ARG A 631 -5.14 -12.61 5.23
C ARG A 631 -5.34 -12.02 6.63
N TRP A 632 -4.56 -11.01 7.00
CA TRP A 632 -4.60 -10.44 8.34
C TRP A 632 -5.79 -9.51 8.54
N PHE A 633 -5.78 -8.36 7.86
CA PHE A 633 -6.76 -7.28 8.08
C PHE A 633 -8.16 -7.71 7.64
N GLY A 634 -9.16 -7.38 8.46
CA GLY A 634 -10.56 -7.76 8.22
C GLY A 634 -10.90 -9.26 8.35
N ASN A 635 -9.91 -10.15 8.48
CA ASN A 635 -10.11 -11.61 8.51
C ASN A 635 -9.56 -12.23 9.80
N VAL A 636 -8.26 -12.59 9.85
CA VAL A 636 -7.62 -13.12 11.06
C VAL A 636 -7.64 -12.09 12.21
N GLU A 637 -7.60 -10.81 11.90
CA GLU A 637 -7.85 -9.70 12.84
C GLU A 637 -9.24 -9.79 13.49
N VAL A 638 -10.30 -10.06 12.71
CA VAL A 638 -11.68 -10.20 13.21
C VAL A 638 -11.83 -11.46 14.07
N ALA A 639 -11.20 -12.57 13.67
CA ALA A 639 -11.13 -13.77 14.48
C ALA A 639 -10.41 -13.50 15.83
N MET A 640 -9.27 -12.82 15.81
CA MET A 640 -8.54 -12.41 17.02
C MET A 640 -9.36 -11.45 17.89
N GLN A 641 -10.22 -10.62 17.29
CA GLN A 641 -11.13 -9.75 18.05
C GLN A 641 -12.23 -10.55 18.76
N ARG A 642 -12.77 -11.60 18.13
CA ARG A 642 -13.71 -12.52 18.81
C ARG A 642 -13.02 -13.27 19.95
N MET A 643 -11.75 -13.67 19.79
CA MET A 643 -10.94 -14.28 20.87
C MET A 643 -10.71 -13.32 22.04
N ALA A 644 -10.48 -12.03 21.80
CA ALA A 644 -10.37 -11.02 22.87
C ALA A 644 -11.67 -10.94 23.68
N ARG A 645 -12.83 -10.86 23.01
CA ARG A 645 -14.15 -10.82 23.66
C ARG A 645 -14.44 -12.08 24.48
N ALA A 646 -14.17 -13.26 23.92
CA ALA A 646 -14.31 -14.54 24.62
C ALA A 646 -13.38 -14.69 25.84
N ARG A 647 -12.33 -13.87 25.92
CA ARG A 647 -11.36 -13.82 27.03
C ARG A 647 -11.56 -12.64 27.97
N GLY A 648 -12.72 -11.97 27.89
CA GLY A 648 -13.14 -10.93 28.84
C GLY A 648 -12.54 -9.53 28.63
N GLY A 649 -11.85 -9.26 27.52
CA GLY A 649 -11.33 -7.92 27.22
C GLY A 649 -10.13 -7.89 26.28
N ASP A 650 -9.46 -6.73 26.19
CA ASP A 650 -8.38 -6.53 25.23
C ASP A 650 -7.16 -7.46 25.44
N GLY A 651 -6.87 -7.88 26.69
CA GLY A 651 -5.90 -8.95 27.00
C GLY A 651 -4.57 -8.81 26.22
N ARG A 652 -4.15 -9.89 25.53
CA ARG A 652 -3.07 -9.83 24.50
C ARG A 652 -3.58 -9.85 23.06
N CYS A 653 -4.87 -10.15 22.84
CA CYS A 653 -5.45 -10.28 21.49
C CYS A 653 -5.89 -8.91 20.95
N GLY A 654 -6.57 -8.10 21.77
CA GLY A 654 -6.86 -6.70 21.48
C GLY A 654 -5.60 -5.82 21.46
N GLN A 655 -4.59 -6.09 22.30
CA GLN A 655 -3.29 -5.43 22.23
C GLN A 655 -2.60 -5.64 20.86
N ALA A 656 -2.61 -6.86 20.33
CA ALA A 656 -2.06 -7.16 19.01
C ALA A 656 -2.79 -6.39 17.89
N ILE A 657 -4.11 -6.30 17.97
CA ILE A 657 -4.93 -5.54 17.01
C ILE A 657 -4.58 -4.05 17.03
N ILE A 658 -4.46 -3.43 18.22
CA ILE A 658 -4.01 -2.03 18.37
C ILE A 658 -2.62 -1.83 17.77
N TYR A 659 -1.68 -2.73 18.11
CA TYR A 659 -0.30 -2.69 17.62
C TYR A 659 -0.23 -2.70 16.09
N MET A 660 -0.97 -3.62 15.47
CA MET A 660 -1.02 -3.77 14.00
C MET A 660 -1.61 -2.54 13.31
N GLN A 661 -2.70 -1.99 13.83
CA GLN A 661 -3.36 -0.80 13.28
C GLN A 661 -2.47 0.45 13.37
N ASN A 662 -1.79 0.62 14.50
CA ASN A 662 -0.85 1.73 14.70
C ASN A 662 0.37 1.61 13.77
N VAL A 663 1.00 0.43 13.69
CA VAL A 663 2.14 0.19 12.78
C VAL A 663 1.73 0.40 11.33
N ARG A 664 0.55 -0.07 10.90
CA ARG A 664 0.03 0.16 9.54
C ARG A 664 -0.19 1.65 9.24
N SER A 665 -0.82 2.38 10.17
CA SER A 665 -1.12 3.82 10.01
C SER A 665 0.16 4.66 9.93
N LEU A 666 1.13 4.38 10.80
CA LEU A 666 2.46 4.99 10.78
C LEU A 666 3.20 4.64 9.49
N TYR A 667 3.20 3.38 9.08
CA TYR A 667 3.85 2.94 7.84
C TYR A 667 3.25 3.61 6.59
N SER A 668 1.92 3.72 6.48
CA SER A 668 1.25 4.48 5.41
C SER A 668 1.75 5.92 5.35
N THR A 669 1.83 6.57 6.51
CA THR A 669 2.32 7.95 6.68
C THR A 669 3.80 8.07 6.30
N TYR A 670 4.63 7.11 6.72
CA TYR A 670 6.08 7.09 6.52
C TYR A 670 6.46 6.77 5.07
N ARG A 671 5.67 5.93 4.36
CA ARG A 671 5.82 5.71 2.91
C ARG A 671 5.70 7.01 2.14
N TYR A 672 4.66 7.79 2.45
CA TYR A 672 4.31 9.01 1.72
C TYR A 672 5.47 10.01 1.66
N LEU A 673 6.02 10.36 2.83
CA LEU A 673 7.09 11.36 2.97
C LEU A 673 8.33 11.07 2.11
N GLN A 674 8.67 9.79 1.98
CA GLN A 674 9.87 9.33 1.26
C GLN A 674 9.65 9.14 -0.24
N VAL A 675 8.41 9.14 -0.75
CA VAL A 675 8.17 9.24 -2.20
C VAL A 675 8.42 10.66 -2.70
N SER A 676 8.11 11.67 -1.89
CA SER A 676 8.38 13.08 -2.17
C SER A 676 9.88 13.39 -2.25
N SER A 677 10.70 12.86 -1.33
CA SER A 677 12.16 13.12 -1.33
C SER A 677 12.89 12.53 -2.55
N ALA A 678 12.38 11.44 -3.14
CA ALA A 678 13.00 10.72 -4.25
C ALA A 678 12.84 11.40 -5.63
N GLY A 679 12.21 12.59 -5.71
CA GLY A 679 11.91 13.33 -6.95
C GLY A 679 13.13 13.94 -7.69
N GLY A 680 14.09 13.09 -8.04
CA GLY A 680 15.30 13.42 -8.81
C GLY A 680 15.03 13.68 -10.29
N VAL A 681 15.60 14.77 -10.78
CA VAL A 681 15.73 15.25 -12.17
C VAL A 681 15.08 14.39 -13.29
N VAL A 682 13.92 14.85 -13.76
CA VAL A 682 13.57 14.81 -15.19
C VAL A 682 13.33 16.27 -15.61
N PRO A 683 14.07 16.84 -16.56
CA PRO A 683 13.76 18.17 -17.10
C PRO A 683 12.45 18.10 -17.90
N PRO A 684 11.67 19.19 -18.00
CA PRO A 684 10.53 19.22 -18.91
C PRO A 684 11.00 18.94 -20.35
N ARG A 685 10.19 18.20 -21.11
CA ARG A 685 10.35 18.15 -22.57
C ARG A 685 10.12 19.58 -23.10
N GLY A 686 11.04 20.06 -23.92
CA GLY A 686 10.93 21.34 -24.64
C GLY A 686 10.10 21.20 -25.91
#